data_AF-A0A242CP43-F1
#
_entry.id   AF-A0A242CP43-F1
#
_cell.length_a   1.000
_cell.length_b   1.000
_cell.length_c   1.000
_cell.angle_alpha   90.00
_cell.angle_beta   90.00
_cell.angle_gamma   90.00
#
_symmetry.space_group_name_H-M   'P 1'
#
loop_
_entity.id
_entity.type
_entity.pdbx_description
1 polymer ?
#
loop_
_entity_poly.entity_id
_entity_poly.type
_entity_poly.pdbx_seq_one_letter_code
_entity_poly.pdbx_strand_id
1 'polypeptide(L)'
;MEQKRLPWAKKVVYFLAFVFSLIYLSWRGLYTLPWHESWFALLFGLLLWGSEIVSNFTGLLLIWNKNKAKPFEKPVVPEADYPAIDVLIATHNEEVPLLLKTVNAAVHMKYPDPKKVHIYLSDDTNRPEVKALADKFGIGYIGLIGNQHAKSGNLNHALSKTNSPLVATFDADMIPYSDFLLETVPYFVANQQERRNDQTIKPLGFVQTPQSFYNADLFQYNLFSEAAIPNEQDFFSREVNVLNNAHDTAIYTGSNTVIAREAIEAAGGFPTDTITEDFELGALINCQGYRSLSTLQPMASGLSPIDIPSALKQRIRWGRGVVQSVHNLHLFKNKTLSLAQKMVFLNSYLYWWSFLRRLLFIFAPILYTVFNVRVVETNFWVLLLFWLPSYTFLHLAMQDLSSDIRTQRWGEIQETIFAPYLVIPVFLQAIGIKETRFKVTNKAATQSKKDLLFVVPHLLLLILTIIGLVKFNYGKFGSEIFYGSVLTFWLLTHFFNLTFAVLFYLGRPIYRTTERFRAHYPVEVSDQDASYSLMTENISENGLSFVSDVPLYFPPDAPLTFKITRNGYQAEMTGNIVRVFSGKDRWVYGVALNQLTEKDYLAYLQIIYDGFNQSLPVLRDPWMTFFDSLFENLGKHLLQAKQKPLPPQRVPILTIDQKWHFDEGTYAVTTFGFDQFTLAKTEEVEMPVHLNLPISNLVLHAEKTTLQPKENQVIYQVSNLSELRSTVALQEWVDSLLRKEADDDRDPAAI
;
A
#
# COMPACT_ATOMS: atom_id res chain seq x y z
N MET A 1 -10.10 18.66 -11.47
CA MET A 1 -11.11 19.32 -10.61
C MET A 1 -10.78 20.80 -10.55
N GLU A 2 -11.60 21.67 -11.15
CA GLU A 2 -11.44 23.13 -11.05
C GLU A 2 -11.61 23.58 -9.59
N GLN A 3 -10.61 24.28 -9.03
CA GLN A 3 -10.72 24.79 -7.67
C GLN A 3 -11.17 26.25 -7.66
N LYS A 4 -12.42 26.46 -7.23
CA LYS A 4 -12.94 27.75 -6.77
C LYS A 4 -12.00 28.33 -5.70
N ARG A 5 -11.79 29.65 -5.71
CA ARG A 5 -11.08 30.39 -4.64
C ARG A 5 -11.49 29.85 -3.26
N LEU A 6 -10.52 29.57 -2.39
CA LEU A 6 -10.77 29.12 -1.01
C LEU A 6 -11.89 29.98 -0.38
N PRO A 7 -13.01 29.36 0.07
CA PRO A 7 -14.09 30.08 0.72
C PRO A 7 -13.55 30.95 1.84
N TRP A 8 -14.09 32.17 1.98
CA TRP A 8 -13.67 33.13 3.01
C TRP A 8 -13.64 32.51 4.42
N ALA A 9 -14.60 31.62 4.71
CA ALA A 9 -14.69 30.88 5.96
C ALA A 9 -13.43 30.05 6.26
N LYS A 10 -12.82 29.41 5.26
CA LYS A 10 -11.58 28.61 5.44
C LYS A 10 -10.39 29.49 5.80
N LYS A 11 -10.28 30.67 5.18
CA LYS A 11 -9.23 31.64 5.52
C LYS A 11 -9.34 32.13 6.96
N VAL A 12 -10.57 32.35 7.44
CA VAL A 12 -10.83 32.70 8.84
C VAL A 12 -10.39 31.57 9.76
N VAL A 13 -10.74 30.31 9.47
CA VAL A 13 -10.31 29.15 10.27
C VAL A 13 -8.78 29.06 10.35
N TYR A 14 -8.08 29.22 9.23
CA TYR A 14 -6.62 29.19 9.21
C TYR A 14 -5.99 30.33 10.03
N PHE A 15 -6.55 31.54 9.92
CA PHE A 15 -6.10 32.68 10.70
C PHE A 15 -6.31 32.46 12.20
N LEU A 16 -7.48 31.95 12.61
CA LEU A 16 -7.78 31.63 14.00
C LEU A 16 -6.89 30.50 14.52
N ALA A 17 -6.61 29.47 13.70
CA ALA A 17 -5.65 28.42 14.05
C ALA A 17 -4.28 29.01 14.38
N PHE A 18 -3.75 29.89 13.52
CA PHE A 18 -2.47 30.57 13.77
C PHE A 18 -2.49 31.40 15.07
N VAL A 19 -3.51 32.26 15.25
CA VAL A 19 -3.60 33.16 16.41
C VAL A 19 -3.73 32.37 17.71
N PHE A 20 -4.67 31.42 17.79
CA PHE A 20 -4.87 30.64 19.01
C PHE A 20 -3.69 29.72 19.33
N SER A 21 -3.02 29.16 18.32
CA SER A 21 -1.77 28.41 18.55
C SER A 21 -0.66 29.28 19.13
N LEU A 22 -0.49 30.52 18.65
CA LEU A 22 0.49 31.45 19.22
C LEU A 22 0.16 31.80 20.68
N ILE A 23 -1.11 32.09 20.98
CA ILE A 23 -1.57 32.40 22.33
C ILE A 23 -1.33 31.19 23.26
N TYR A 24 -1.76 30.00 22.85
CA TYR A 24 -1.61 28.77 23.63
C TYR A 24 -0.14 28.44 23.93
N LEU A 25 0.73 28.46 22.91
CA LEU A 25 2.14 28.12 23.07
C LEU A 25 2.90 29.14 23.93
N SER A 26 2.54 30.43 23.82
CA SER A 26 3.10 31.49 24.68
C SER A 26 2.66 31.30 26.13
N TRP A 27 1.36 31.02 26.34
CA TRP A 27 0.83 30.72 27.67
C TRP A 27 1.50 29.49 28.29
N ARG A 28 1.67 28.41 27.51
CA ARG A 28 2.35 27.19 27.95
C ARG A 28 3.76 27.48 28.46
N GLY A 29 4.57 28.19 27.66
CA GLY A 29 5.96 28.50 28.02
C GLY A 29 6.11 29.45 29.21
N LEU A 30 5.21 30.42 29.36
CA LEU A 30 5.33 31.45 30.38
C LEU A 30 4.72 31.05 31.74
N TYR A 31 3.65 30.27 31.75
CA TYR A 31 2.82 30.10 32.96
C TYR A 31 2.64 28.65 33.44
N THR A 32 3.06 27.65 32.66
CA THR A 32 2.73 26.25 32.96
C THR A 32 3.92 25.31 33.08
N LEU A 33 5.14 25.82 32.88
CA LEU A 33 6.36 25.04 33.07
C LEU A 33 6.60 24.79 34.57
N PRO A 34 6.99 23.58 34.96
CA PRO A 34 7.08 23.19 36.36
C PRO A 34 8.39 23.63 37.00
N TRP A 35 8.58 24.94 37.16
CA TRP A 35 9.83 25.56 37.63
C TRP A 35 10.24 25.15 39.04
N HIS A 36 9.26 24.76 39.87
CA HIS A 36 9.45 24.45 41.28
C HIS A 36 9.39 22.95 41.60
N GLU A 37 9.16 22.10 40.59
CA GLU A 37 9.15 20.64 40.71
C GLU A 37 10.57 20.05 40.56
N SER A 38 10.66 18.72 40.41
CA SER A 38 11.94 18.05 40.13
C SER A 38 12.59 18.51 38.81
N TRP A 39 13.92 18.46 38.73
CA TRP A 39 14.67 18.76 37.49
C TRP A 39 14.20 17.90 36.31
N PHE A 40 13.81 16.64 36.57
CA PHE A 40 13.28 15.73 35.56
C PHE A 40 11.94 16.24 35.01
N ALA A 41 11.05 16.69 35.89
CA ALA A 41 9.76 17.27 35.50
C ALA A 41 9.95 18.54 34.66
N LEU A 42 10.90 19.41 35.04
CA LEU A 42 11.23 20.61 34.27
C LEU A 42 11.78 20.28 32.88
N LEU A 43 12.76 19.37 32.79
CA LEU A 43 13.31 18.93 31.50
C LEU A 43 12.21 18.34 30.61
N PHE A 44 11.37 17.46 31.15
CA PHE A 44 10.27 16.87 30.40
C PHE A 44 9.25 17.93 29.97
N GLY A 45 8.90 18.87 30.86
CA GLY A 45 8.01 19.99 30.55
C GLY A 45 8.52 20.86 29.40
N LEU A 46 9.83 21.14 29.37
CA LEU A 46 10.49 21.86 28.27
C LEU A 46 10.48 21.06 26.96
N LEU A 47 10.78 19.76 27.01
CA LEU A 47 10.74 18.87 25.83
C LEU A 47 9.31 18.75 25.28
N LEU A 48 8.31 18.64 26.17
CA LEU A 48 6.91 18.60 25.82
C LEU A 48 6.48 19.90 25.13
N TRP A 49 6.80 21.05 25.72
CA TRP A 49 6.51 22.36 25.14
C TRP A 49 7.19 22.57 23.78
N GLY A 50 8.48 22.21 23.66
CA GLY A 50 9.18 22.24 22.37
C GLY A 50 8.53 21.34 21.32
N SER A 51 8.03 20.18 21.72
CA SER A 51 7.31 19.26 20.83
C SER A 51 5.95 19.81 20.39
N GLU A 52 5.24 20.54 21.26
CA GLU A 52 4.00 21.25 20.94
C GLU A 52 4.27 22.38 19.93
N ILE A 53 5.36 23.13 20.09
CA ILE A 53 5.79 24.17 19.12
C ILE A 53 6.05 23.54 17.74
N VAL A 54 6.87 22.49 17.68
CA VAL A 54 7.21 21.80 16.41
C VAL A 54 5.94 21.24 15.75
N SER A 55 5.03 20.65 16.52
CA SER A 55 3.76 20.13 16.00
C SER A 55 2.92 21.22 15.34
N ASN A 56 2.69 22.34 16.03
CA ASN A 56 1.93 23.47 15.49
C ASN A 56 2.63 24.08 14.26
N PHE A 57 3.95 24.24 14.32
CA PHE A 57 4.74 24.77 13.21
C PHE A 57 4.61 23.93 11.94
N THR A 58 4.79 22.60 12.04
CA THR A 58 4.67 21.71 10.88
C THR A 58 3.25 21.70 10.29
N GLY A 59 2.21 21.72 11.13
CA GLY A 59 0.82 21.84 10.68
C GLY A 59 0.53 23.17 9.95
N LEU A 60 0.98 24.29 10.52
CA LEU A 60 0.82 25.62 9.91
C LEU A 60 1.61 25.75 8.60
N LEU A 61 2.77 25.12 8.50
CA LEU A 61 3.55 25.11 7.27
C LEU A 61 2.83 24.38 6.13
N LEU A 62 2.21 23.24 6.42
CA LEU A 62 1.42 22.52 5.43
C LEU A 62 0.19 23.32 4.97
N ILE A 63 -0.48 24.04 5.88
CA ILE A 63 -1.56 24.99 5.55
C ILE A 63 -1.04 26.10 4.64
N TRP A 64 0.15 26.63 4.91
CA TRP A 64 0.78 27.66 4.08
C TRP A 64 1.06 27.15 2.67
N ASN A 65 1.67 25.97 2.53
CA ASN A 65 1.94 25.34 1.24
C ASN A 65 0.63 25.11 0.47
N LYS A 66 -0.43 24.60 1.12
CA LYS A 66 -1.75 24.40 0.50
C LYS A 66 -2.38 25.69 -0.01
N ASN A 67 -2.29 26.77 0.76
CA ASN A 67 -2.80 28.08 0.32
C ASN A 67 -2.05 28.66 -0.90
N LYS A 68 -0.82 28.22 -1.13
CA LYS A 68 0.05 28.67 -2.22
C LYS A 68 0.11 27.68 -3.39
N ALA A 69 -0.30 26.44 -3.19
CA ALA A 69 -0.31 25.40 -4.20
C ALA A 69 -1.20 25.82 -5.38
N LYS A 70 -0.69 25.60 -6.59
CA LYS A 70 -1.43 25.75 -7.83
C LYS A 70 -1.56 24.39 -8.50
N PRO A 71 -2.68 24.10 -9.19
CA PRO A 71 -2.76 22.94 -10.05
C PRO A 71 -1.63 22.99 -11.08
N PHE A 72 -0.88 21.89 -11.19
CA PHE A 72 0.03 21.65 -12.31
C PHE A 72 -0.69 20.70 -13.25
N GLU A 73 -1.15 21.24 -14.38
CA GLU A 73 -1.69 20.44 -15.46
C GLU A 73 -0.54 19.97 -16.35
N LYS A 74 -0.67 18.76 -16.89
CA LYS A 74 0.31 18.22 -17.83
C LYS A 74 0.33 19.11 -19.09
N PRO A 75 1.48 19.68 -19.47
CA PRO A 75 1.57 20.45 -20.69
C PRO A 75 1.32 19.58 -21.93
N VAL A 76 0.70 20.17 -22.95
CA VAL A 76 0.59 19.55 -24.27
C VAL A 76 1.70 20.13 -25.13
N VAL A 77 2.58 19.26 -25.64
CA VAL A 77 3.75 19.66 -26.44
C VAL A 77 3.80 18.85 -27.74
N PRO A 78 4.37 19.39 -28.84
CA PRO A 78 4.52 18.65 -30.08
C PRO A 78 5.40 17.41 -29.91
N GLU A 79 5.00 16.29 -30.52
CA GLU A 79 5.75 15.02 -30.49
C GLU A 79 7.20 15.16 -30.97
N ALA A 80 7.46 16.05 -31.93
CA ALA A 80 8.80 16.31 -32.48
C ALA A 80 9.77 16.90 -31.44
N ASP A 81 9.27 17.59 -30.42
CA ASP A 81 10.07 18.30 -29.42
C ASP A 81 10.55 17.39 -28.28
N TYR A 82 10.10 16.14 -28.22
CA TYR A 82 10.53 15.18 -27.21
C TYR A 82 12.04 14.91 -27.34
N PRO A 83 12.84 15.12 -26.28
CA PRO A 83 14.29 14.95 -26.32
C PRO A 83 14.71 13.47 -26.20
N ALA A 84 16.01 13.18 -26.35
CA ALA A 84 16.54 11.87 -25.97
C ALA A 84 16.52 11.68 -24.44
N ILE A 85 16.37 10.45 -23.98
CA ILE A 85 16.31 10.10 -22.56
C ILE A 85 17.05 8.80 -22.25
N ASP A 86 17.83 8.81 -21.18
CA ASP A 86 18.44 7.61 -20.60
C ASP A 86 17.55 7.10 -19.46
N VAL A 87 17.13 5.84 -19.53
CA VAL A 87 16.37 5.15 -18.48
C VAL A 87 17.34 4.26 -17.71
N LEU A 88 17.65 4.63 -16.47
CA LEU A 88 18.59 3.93 -15.61
C LEU A 88 17.84 3.10 -14.57
N ILE A 89 17.97 1.77 -14.65
CA ILE A 89 17.44 0.83 -13.66
C ILE A 89 18.60 0.39 -12.77
N ALA A 90 18.61 0.81 -11.51
CA ALA A 90 19.68 0.51 -10.57
C ALA A 90 19.44 -0.80 -9.81
N THR A 91 20.47 -1.64 -9.70
CA THR A 91 20.42 -2.90 -8.95
C THR A 91 21.73 -3.19 -8.23
N HIS A 92 21.63 -3.94 -7.12
CA HIS A 92 22.75 -4.38 -6.31
C HIS A 92 22.78 -5.89 -6.08
N ASN A 93 21.72 -6.43 -5.47
CA ASN A 93 21.59 -7.85 -5.12
C ASN A 93 20.20 -8.42 -5.42
N GLU A 94 19.33 -7.66 -6.09
CA GLU A 94 18.01 -8.12 -6.47
C GLU A 94 18.08 -9.29 -7.43
N GLU A 95 17.20 -10.26 -7.24
CA GLU A 95 17.14 -11.46 -8.06
C GLU A 95 16.64 -11.14 -9.48
N VAL A 96 17.13 -11.90 -10.46
CA VAL A 96 16.76 -11.76 -11.88
C VAL A 96 15.23 -11.76 -12.12
N PRO A 97 14.40 -12.60 -11.45
CA PRO A 97 12.95 -12.57 -11.64
C PRO A 97 12.32 -11.23 -11.25
N LEU A 98 12.84 -10.55 -10.22
CA LEU A 98 12.37 -9.23 -9.82
C LEU A 98 12.76 -8.18 -10.88
N LEU A 99 14.03 -8.19 -11.32
CA LEU A 99 14.54 -7.29 -12.35
C LEU A 99 13.81 -7.46 -13.68
N LEU A 100 13.49 -8.71 -14.05
CA LEU A 100 12.78 -9.04 -15.28
C LEU A 100 11.45 -8.31 -15.39
N LYS A 101 10.70 -8.13 -14.29
CA LYS A 101 9.43 -7.39 -14.30
C LYS A 101 9.64 -5.92 -14.66
N THR A 102 10.60 -5.28 -14.02
CA THR A 102 10.94 -3.86 -14.24
C THR A 102 11.49 -3.63 -15.65
N VAL A 103 12.40 -4.50 -16.11
CA VAL A 103 12.97 -4.44 -17.47
C VAL A 103 11.89 -4.66 -18.54
N ASN A 104 11.04 -5.67 -18.35
CA ASN A 104 9.94 -5.95 -19.25
C ASN A 104 9.00 -4.75 -19.38
N ALA A 105 8.66 -4.06 -18.29
CA ALA A 105 7.85 -2.85 -18.36
C ALA A 105 8.59 -1.65 -18.98
N ALA A 106 9.89 -1.48 -18.69
CA ALA A 106 10.67 -0.38 -19.24
C ALA A 106 10.74 -0.40 -20.77
N VAL A 107 10.89 -1.58 -21.39
CA VAL A 107 10.93 -1.70 -22.86
C VAL A 107 9.57 -1.45 -23.55
N HIS A 108 8.48 -1.42 -22.79
CA HIS A 108 7.13 -1.10 -23.28
C HIS A 108 6.71 0.35 -23.01
N MET A 109 7.61 1.19 -22.46
CA MET A 109 7.33 2.61 -22.31
C MET A 109 7.12 3.28 -23.67
N LYS A 110 6.00 3.99 -23.81
CA LYS A 110 5.62 4.72 -25.01
C LYS A 110 6.39 6.03 -25.07
N TYR A 111 6.85 6.34 -26.28
CA TYR A 111 7.55 7.57 -26.59
C TYR A 111 7.33 7.90 -28.07
N PRO A 112 7.19 9.18 -28.47
CA PRO A 112 6.89 9.51 -29.87
C PRO A 112 7.93 8.99 -30.86
N ASP A 113 9.20 9.05 -30.50
CA ASP A 113 10.29 8.41 -31.24
C ASP A 113 11.00 7.38 -30.35
N PRO A 114 10.70 6.08 -30.48
CA PRO A 114 11.31 5.04 -29.66
C PRO A 114 12.84 5.00 -29.71
N LYS A 115 13.48 5.51 -30.79
CA LYS A 115 14.95 5.53 -30.92
C LYS A 115 15.63 6.53 -29.97
N LYS A 116 14.86 7.46 -29.40
CA LYS A 116 15.33 8.45 -28.42
C LYS A 116 15.30 7.91 -26.98
N VAL A 117 14.82 6.70 -26.76
CA VAL A 117 14.76 6.07 -25.43
C VAL A 117 15.89 5.05 -25.31
N HIS A 118 16.81 5.31 -24.40
CA HIS A 118 17.99 4.46 -24.18
C HIS A 118 17.89 3.82 -22.79
N ILE A 119 17.65 2.52 -22.73
CA ILE A 119 17.42 1.80 -21.46
C ILE A 119 18.70 1.11 -21.02
N TYR A 120 19.07 1.25 -19.74
CA TYR A 120 20.28 0.68 -19.15
C TYR A 120 19.99 0.01 -17.80
N LEU A 121 20.45 -1.24 -17.65
CA LEU A 121 20.62 -1.89 -16.35
C LEU A 121 21.97 -1.50 -15.77
N SER A 122 21.93 -0.76 -14.66
CA SER A 122 23.12 -0.31 -13.92
C SER A 122 23.32 -1.22 -12.71
N ASP A 123 24.36 -2.06 -12.75
CA ASP A 123 24.57 -3.15 -11.80
C ASP A 123 25.90 -3.00 -11.06
N ASP A 124 25.81 -2.65 -9.78
CA ASP A 124 26.98 -2.23 -9.00
C ASP A 124 27.83 -3.37 -8.42
N THR A 125 27.44 -4.62 -8.71
CA THR A 125 28.18 -5.84 -8.39
C THR A 125 28.65 -6.59 -9.64
N ASN A 126 28.35 -6.09 -10.84
CA ASN A 126 28.80 -6.62 -12.13
C ASN A 126 28.48 -8.14 -12.34
N ARG A 127 27.20 -8.51 -12.18
CA ARG A 127 26.68 -9.89 -12.23
C ARG A 127 26.43 -10.38 -13.67
N PRO A 128 27.02 -11.53 -14.08
CA PRO A 128 26.82 -12.10 -15.41
C PRO A 128 25.35 -12.41 -15.76
N GLU A 129 24.56 -12.86 -14.79
CA GLU A 129 23.14 -13.19 -14.98
C GLU A 129 22.29 -11.94 -15.25
N VAL A 130 22.67 -10.78 -14.70
CA VAL A 130 22.00 -9.49 -14.97
C VAL A 130 22.41 -8.97 -16.36
N LYS A 131 23.67 -9.16 -16.77
CA LYS A 131 24.10 -8.87 -18.13
C LYS A 131 23.33 -9.71 -19.15
N ALA A 132 23.15 -11.01 -18.89
CA ALA A 132 22.37 -11.88 -19.77
C ALA A 132 20.91 -11.43 -19.89
N LEU A 133 20.32 -10.92 -18.82
CA LEU A 133 18.98 -10.30 -18.86
C LEU A 133 18.96 -9.05 -19.75
N ALA A 134 19.95 -8.17 -19.65
CA ALA A 134 20.06 -6.99 -20.50
C ALA A 134 20.17 -7.36 -21.99
N ASP A 135 21.07 -8.30 -22.31
CA ASP A 135 21.30 -8.80 -23.67
C ASP A 135 20.00 -9.40 -24.25
N LYS A 136 19.24 -10.14 -23.43
CA LYS A 136 17.95 -10.75 -23.82
C LYS A 136 16.90 -9.72 -24.24
N PHE A 137 16.82 -8.59 -23.53
CA PHE A 137 15.88 -7.51 -23.84
C PHE A 137 16.43 -6.49 -24.84
N GLY A 138 17.67 -6.66 -25.31
CA GLY A 138 18.32 -5.72 -26.22
C GLY A 138 18.57 -4.34 -25.61
N ILE A 139 18.74 -4.27 -24.29
CA ILE A 139 19.01 -3.02 -23.55
C ILE A 139 20.47 -2.95 -23.12
N GLY A 140 20.94 -1.76 -22.76
CA GLY A 140 22.32 -1.57 -22.31
C GLY A 140 22.59 -2.19 -20.93
N TYR A 141 23.80 -2.67 -20.72
CA TYR A 141 24.30 -3.13 -19.43
C TYR A 141 25.50 -2.29 -18.99
N ILE A 142 25.47 -1.77 -17.78
CA ILE A 142 26.55 -0.98 -17.18
C ILE A 142 26.90 -1.60 -15.83
N GLY A 143 27.90 -2.48 -15.83
CA GLY A 143 28.46 -3.06 -14.61
C GLY A 143 29.51 -2.17 -13.95
N LEU A 144 29.59 -2.20 -12.63
CA LEU A 144 30.63 -1.53 -11.84
C LEU A 144 31.30 -2.53 -10.89
N ILE A 145 32.63 -2.66 -10.96
CA ILE A 145 33.41 -3.50 -10.06
C ILE A 145 34.02 -2.62 -8.95
N GLY A 146 33.95 -3.09 -7.71
CA GLY A 146 34.60 -2.40 -6.58
C GLY A 146 33.90 -1.13 -6.13
N ASN A 147 32.57 -1.05 -6.31
CA ASN A 147 31.77 0.09 -5.91
C ASN A 147 31.90 0.38 -4.40
N GLN A 148 32.26 1.61 -4.04
CA GLN A 148 32.38 2.06 -2.65
C GLN A 148 31.26 3.01 -2.21
N HIS A 149 30.39 3.42 -3.14
CA HIS A 149 29.39 4.48 -2.90
C HIS A 149 27.96 4.01 -3.18
N ALA A 150 27.70 2.70 -3.11
CA ALA A 150 26.38 2.08 -3.30
C ALA A 150 25.65 2.66 -4.53
N LYS A 151 24.35 2.95 -4.41
CA LYS A 151 23.53 3.46 -5.52
C LYS A 151 24.09 4.74 -6.15
N SER A 152 24.65 5.68 -5.38
CA SER A 152 25.27 6.90 -5.92
C SER A 152 26.44 6.59 -6.84
N GLY A 153 27.33 5.68 -6.44
CA GLY A 153 28.48 5.26 -7.24
C GLY A 153 28.05 4.60 -8.55
N ASN A 154 27.01 3.75 -8.46
CA ASN A 154 26.42 3.08 -9.62
C ASN A 154 25.86 4.08 -10.63
N LEU A 155 25.00 4.99 -10.17
CA LEU A 155 24.35 5.99 -11.04
C LEU A 155 25.35 6.99 -11.62
N ASN A 156 26.34 7.45 -10.85
CA ASN A 156 27.40 8.32 -11.37
C ASN A 156 28.26 7.61 -12.43
N HIS A 157 28.56 6.32 -12.24
CA HIS A 157 29.27 5.54 -13.25
C HIS A 157 28.43 5.42 -14.53
N ALA A 158 27.13 5.12 -14.41
CA ALA A 158 26.22 5.07 -15.54
C ALA A 158 26.13 6.40 -16.30
N LEU A 159 26.00 7.52 -15.57
CA LEU A 159 25.98 8.86 -16.16
C LEU A 159 27.26 9.18 -16.96
N SER A 160 28.41 8.62 -16.58
CA SER A 160 29.67 8.80 -17.32
C SER A 160 29.72 8.05 -18.66
N LYS A 161 28.77 7.13 -18.90
CA LYS A 161 28.69 6.29 -20.12
C LYS A 161 27.55 6.67 -21.05
N THR A 162 26.70 7.61 -20.63
CA THR A 162 25.48 8.00 -21.35
C THR A 162 25.42 9.53 -21.47
N ASN A 163 24.64 10.05 -22.41
CA ASN A 163 24.67 11.48 -22.76
C ASN A 163 23.31 12.10 -23.11
N SER A 164 22.20 11.40 -22.85
CA SER A 164 20.88 11.96 -23.12
C SER A 164 20.57 13.16 -22.20
N PRO A 165 19.88 14.21 -22.67
CA PRO A 165 19.60 15.41 -21.88
C PRO A 165 18.67 15.15 -20.68
N LEU A 166 17.84 14.10 -20.74
CA LEU A 166 17.01 13.66 -19.62
C LEU A 166 17.47 12.29 -19.12
N VAL A 167 17.28 12.06 -17.83
CA VAL A 167 17.58 10.79 -17.15
C VAL A 167 16.37 10.37 -16.32
N ALA A 168 15.78 9.21 -16.63
CA ALA A 168 14.79 8.56 -15.79
C ALA A 168 15.48 7.57 -14.85
N THR A 169 15.15 7.58 -13.56
CA THR A 169 15.74 6.65 -12.58
C THR A 169 14.68 5.74 -11.98
N PHE A 170 14.96 4.43 -11.99
CA PHE A 170 14.12 3.40 -11.36
C PHE A 170 14.94 2.50 -10.43
N ASP A 171 14.35 2.17 -9.28
CA ASP A 171 14.81 1.05 -8.47
C ASP A 171 14.44 -0.28 -9.15
N ALA A 172 15.19 -1.34 -8.85
CA ALA A 172 15.01 -2.68 -9.40
C ALA A 172 13.59 -3.26 -9.26
N ASP A 173 12.83 -2.84 -8.25
CA ASP A 173 11.46 -3.28 -7.98
C ASP A 173 10.37 -2.29 -8.39
N MET A 174 10.71 -1.16 -9.01
CA MET A 174 9.76 -0.14 -9.43
C MET A 174 9.38 -0.33 -10.89
N ILE A 175 8.24 -0.97 -11.13
CA ILE A 175 7.74 -1.31 -12.47
C ILE A 175 7.08 -0.07 -13.08
N PRO A 176 7.66 0.56 -14.13
CA PRO A 176 7.06 1.73 -14.77
C PRO A 176 5.78 1.37 -15.54
N TYR A 177 4.83 2.30 -15.63
CA TYR A 177 3.70 2.17 -16.55
C TYR A 177 4.13 2.57 -17.95
N SER A 178 3.41 2.05 -18.97
CA SER A 178 3.74 2.33 -20.36
C SER A 178 3.69 3.83 -20.70
N ASP A 179 2.87 4.62 -20.00
CA ASP A 179 2.74 6.06 -20.24
C ASP A 179 3.69 6.93 -19.38
N PHE A 180 4.59 6.35 -18.57
CA PHE A 180 5.45 7.09 -17.62
C PHE A 180 6.19 8.28 -18.27
N LEU A 181 6.79 8.08 -19.45
CA LEU A 181 7.53 9.12 -20.15
C LEU A 181 6.62 10.19 -20.76
N LEU A 182 5.46 9.79 -21.28
CA LEU A 182 4.45 10.71 -21.82
C LEU A 182 3.84 11.59 -20.73
N GLU A 183 3.85 11.14 -19.48
CA GLU A 183 3.30 11.84 -18.32
C GLU A 183 4.33 12.71 -17.59
N THR A 184 5.62 12.62 -17.93
CA THR A 184 6.72 13.31 -17.22
C THR A 184 7.55 14.24 -18.11
N VAL A 185 7.88 13.83 -19.34
CA VAL A 185 8.73 14.60 -20.26
C VAL A 185 8.11 15.93 -20.73
N PRO A 186 6.78 16.06 -20.96
CA PRO A 186 6.20 17.33 -21.41
C PRO A 186 6.50 18.54 -20.55
N TYR A 187 6.69 18.36 -19.24
CA TYR A 187 7.06 19.44 -18.32
C TYR A 187 8.41 20.06 -18.66
N PHE A 188 9.40 19.27 -19.10
CA PHE A 188 10.71 19.77 -19.50
C PHE A 188 10.66 20.54 -20.81
N VAL A 189 9.92 20.01 -21.79
CA VAL A 189 9.74 20.65 -23.10
C VAL A 189 9.04 21.99 -22.94
N ALA A 190 7.93 22.04 -22.19
CA ALA A 190 7.21 23.27 -21.92
C ALA A 190 8.07 24.29 -21.15
N ASN A 191 8.79 23.86 -20.11
CA ASN A 191 9.71 24.75 -19.38
C ASN A 191 10.82 25.30 -20.28
N GLN A 192 11.37 24.51 -21.20
CA GLN A 192 12.36 24.99 -22.16
C GLN A 192 11.77 26.03 -23.11
N GLN A 193 10.56 25.81 -23.63
CA GLN A 193 9.86 26.76 -24.50
C GLN A 193 9.54 28.07 -23.76
N GLU A 194 9.04 27.98 -22.53
CA GLU A 194 8.80 29.13 -21.65
C GLU A 194 10.08 29.94 -21.43
N ARG A 195 11.20 29.27 -21.14
CA ARG A 195 12.50 29.91 -20.93
C ARG A 195 13.09 30.58 -22.16
N ARG A 196 12.74 30.13 -23.37
CA ARG A 196 13.11 30.83 -24.60
C ARG A 196 12.42 32.18 -24.72
N ASN A 197 11.20 32.29 -24.18
CA ASN A 197 10.42 33.53 -24.19
C ASN A 197 10.77 34.44 -23.00
N ASP A 198 11.06 33.86 -21.84
CA ASP A 198 11.41 34.58 -20.61
C ASP A 198 12.55 33.88 -19.85
N GLN A 199 13.74 34.47 -19.93
CA GLN A 199 14.95 33.94 -19.28
C GLN A 199 14.90 34.04 -17.75
N THR A 200 13.95 34.76 -17.16
CA THR A 200 13.76 34.82 -15.70
C THR A 200 13.12 33.55 -15.14
N ILE A 201 12.51 32.74 -16.01
CA ILE A 201 11.93 31.45 -15.63
C ILE A 201 13.06 30.48 -15.29
N LYS A 202 13.00 29.94 -14.07
CA LYS A 202 14.00 28.98 -13.59
C LYS A 202 13.92 27.65 -14.39
N PRO A 203 15.06 27.00 -14.65
CA PRO A 203 15.10 25.69 -15.29
C PRO A 203 14.44 24.62 -14.43
N LEU A 204 13.76 23.66 -15.06
CA LEU A 204 13.24 22.47 -14.39
C LEU A 204 14.36 21.46 -14.16
N GLY A 205 14.56 21.08 -12.89
CA GLY A 205 15.55 20.09 -12.46
C GLY A 205 15.00 18.68 -12.54
N PHE A 206 13.83 18.42 -11.94
CA PHE A 206 13.19 17.11 -12.02
C PHE A 206 11.66 17.13 -11.91
N VAL A 207 11.06 16.05 -12.39
CA VAL A 207 9.64 15.69 -12.22
C VAL A 207 9.56 14.34 -11.51
N GLN A 208 9.13 14.37 -10.26
CA GLN A 208 8.87 13.19 -9.42
C GLN A 208 7.43 12.73 -9.64
N THR A 209 7.24 11.43 -9.86
CA THR A 209 5.90 10.82 -9.77
C THR A 209 5.73 10.11 -8.42
N PRO A 210 4.52 10.03 -7.83
CA PRO A 210 4.33 9.38 -6.54
C PRO A 210 4.88 7.95 -6.51
N GLN A 211 5.55 7.59 -5.41
CA GLN A 211 5.88 6.18 -5.15
C GLN A 211 4.61 5.45 -4.72
N SER A 212 4.19 4.51 -5.54
CA SER A 212 3.04 3.64 -5.31
C SER A 212 3.50 2.20 -5.20
N PHE A 213 2.73 1.37 -4.50
CA PHE A 213 3.06 -0.03 -4.24
C PHE A 213 1.89 -0.92 -4.63
N TYR A 214 2.19 -2.05 -5.26
CA TYR A 214 1.15 -2.95 -5.75
C TYR A 214 0.67 -3.95 -4.69
N ASN A 215 1.48 -4.23 -3.67
CA ASN A 215 1.10 -5.05 -2.52
C ASN A 215 0.62 -4.19 -1.34
N ALA A 216 -0.21 -4.79 -0.48
CA ALA A 216 -0.60 -4.16 0.78
C ALA A 216 0.62 -3.98 1.69
N ASP A 217 0.76 -2.79 2.28
CA ASP A 217 1.78 -2.58 3.32
C ASP A 217 1.40 -3.28 4.63
N LEU A 218 2.30 -3.25 5.61
CA LEU A 218 2.06 -3.87 6.91
C LEU A 218 0.88 -3.24 7.67
N PHE A 219 0.57 -1.95 7.47
CA PHE A 219 -0.55 -1.31 8.16
C PHE A 219 -1.86 -1.83 7.59
N GLN A 220 -1.96 -1.93 6.27
CA GLN A 220 -3.10 -2.53 5.59
C GLN A 220 -3.22 -4.01 5.95
N TYR A 221 -2.13 -4.78 5.86
CA TYR A 221 -2.15 -6.23 6.01
C TYR A 221 -2.33 -6.68 7.48
N ASN A 222 -1.48 -6.24 8.40
CA ASN A 222 -1.53 -6.71 9.80
C ASN A 222 -2.75 -6.16 10.57
N LEU A 223 -3.31 -5.04 10.11
CA LEU A 223 -4.52 -4.45 10.70
C LEU A 223 -5.79 -4.73 9.90
N PHE A 224 -5.80 -5.73 9.01
CA PHE A 224 -6.98 -6.13 8.23
C PHE A 224 -7.73 -4.96 7.55
N SER A 225 -6.96 -3.95 7.10
CA SER A 225 -7.44 -2.65 6.62
C SER A 225 -7.23 -2.47 5.12
N GLU A 226 -6.98 -3.54 4.37
CA GLU A 226 -6.70 -3.49 2.92
C GLU A 226 -7.87 -2.97 2.08
N ALA A 227 -9.09 -2.93 2.62
CA ALA A 227 -10.26 -2.33 1.98
C ALA A 227 -10.57 -0.91 2.50
N ALA A 228 -9.90 -0.47 3.56
CA ALA A 228 -10.31 0.67 4.37
C ALA A 228 -9.34 1.84 4.32
N ILE A 229 -8.03 1.58 4.25
CA ILE A 229 -6.99 2.61 4.31
C ILE A 229 -6.00 2.51 3.15
N PRO A 230 -5.58 3.64 2.56
CA PRO A 230 -4.50 3.67 1.59
C PRO A 230 -3.14 3.28 2.19
N ASN A 231 -2.16 3.07 1.31
CA ASN A 231 -0.77 2.85 1.70
C ASN A 231 -0.24 4.03 2.53
N GLU A 232 0.58 3.77 3.53
CA GLU A 232 1.14 4.80 4.40
C GLU A 232 1.89 5.90 3.64
N GLN A 233 2.58 5.55 2.55
CA GLN A 233 3.40 6.48 1.78
C GLN A 233 2.59 7.41 0.87
N ASP A 234 1.32 7.10 0.59
CA ASP A 234 0.47 7.91 -0.28
C ASP A 234 0.29 9.33 0.25
N PHE A 235 0.20 9.49 1.58
CA PHE A 235 0.05 10.81 2.19
C PHE A 235 1.25 11.71 1.88
N PHE A 236 2.47 11.17 1.93
CA PHE A 236 3.64 11.94 1.56
C PHE A 236 3.68 12.16 0.04
N SER A 237 3.63 11.08 -0.74
CA SER A 237 3.91 11.12 -2.18
C SER A 237 2.85 11.85 -3.00
N ARG A 238 1.56 11.70 -2.66
CA ARG A 238 0.44 12.22 -3.45
C ARG A 238 -0.14 13.53 -2.90
N GLU A 239 0.19 13.90 -1.67
CA GLU A 239 -0.32 15.09 -1.01
C GLU A 239 0.81 16.02 -0.56
N VAL A 240 1.60 15.65 0.45
CA VAL A 240 2.65 16.55 0.99
C VAL A 240 3.66 16.97 -0.08
N ASN A 241 4.14 16.04 -0.91
CA ASN A 241 5.15 16.35 -1.92
C ASN A 241 4.58 17.21 -3.06
N VAL A 242 3.32 16.97 -3.43
CA VAL A 242 2.59 17.80 -4.40
C VAL A 242 2.39 19.22 -3.86
N LEU A 243 2.10 19.37 -2.57
CA LEU A 243 2.00 20.70 -1.93
C LEU A 243 3.32 21.47 -1.96
N ASN A 244 4.47 20.78 -1.96
CA ASN A 244 5.78 21.43 -2.06
C ASN A 244 6.02 22.07 -3.44
N ASN A 245 5.23 21.72 -4.48
CA ASN A 245 5.25 22.42 -5.77
C ASN A 245 4.90 23.91 -5.63
N ALA A 246 4.20 24.31 -4.56
CA ALA A 246 3.91 25.71 -4.25
C ALA A 246 5.18 26.60 -4.15
N HIS A 247 6.33 25.95 -3.90
CA HIS A 247 7.62 26.58 -3.74
C HIS A 247 8.67 26.01 -4.69
N ASP A 248 8.27 25.31 -5.77
CA ASP A 248 9.17 24.65 -6.72
C ASP A 248 10.17 23.68 -6.04
N THR A 249 9.76 23.06 -4.94
CA THR A 249 10.64 22.26 -4.05
C THR A 249 10.06 20.87 -3.79
N ALA A 250 9.54 20.20 -4.83
CA ALA A 250 9.27 18.78 -4.70
C ALA A 250 10.53 18.04 -4.22
N ILE A 251 10.34 17.03 -3.39
CA ILE A 251 11.41 16.16 -2.88
C ILE A 251 11.62 15.02 -3.85
N TYR A 252 12.89 14.78 -4.21
CA TYR A 252 13.29 13.59 -4.96
C TYR A 252 13.39 12.39 -4.00
N THR A 253 12.74 11.29 -4.38
CA THR A 253 12.56 10.09 -3.54
C THR A 253 13.30 8.86 -4.06
N GLY A 254 14.20 9.05 -5.03
CA GLY A 254 15.16 8.03 -5.46
C GLY A 254 14.70 7.12 -6.60
N SER A 255 13.41 7.13 -6.94
CA SER A 255 12.86 6.38 -8.08
C SER A 255 11.69 7.13 -8.71
N ASN A 256 11.21 6.64 -9.84
CA ASN A 256 9.98 7.11 -10.52
C ASN A 256 10.07 8.60 -10.89
N THR A 257 11.26 9.02 -11.32
CA THR A 257 11.59 10.43 -11.54
C THR A 257 12.32 10.59 -12.86
N VAL A 258 11.99 11.65 -13.60
CA VAL A 258 12.80 12.16 -14.70
C VAL A 258 13.55 13.40 -14.22
N ILE A 259 14.85 13.46 -14.49
CA ILE A 259 15.76 14.51 -14.05
C ILE A 259 16.48 15.08 -15.29
N ALA A 260 16.63 16.40 -15.37
CA ALA A 260 17.50 17.02 -16.35
C ALA A 260 18.96 16.67 -16.04
N ARG A 261 19.69 16.12 -17.02
CA ARG A 261 21.10 15.77 -16.86
C ARG A 261 21.94 16.96 -16.40
N GLU A 262 21.72 18.13 -17.03
CA GLU A 262 22.41 19.38 -16.65
C GLU A 262 22.20 19.73 -15.18
N ALA A 263 21.04 19.41 -14.60
CA ALA A 263 20.77 19.67 -13.19
C ALA A 263 21.57 18.72 -12.28
N ILE A 264 21.71 17.44 -12.67
CA ILE A 264 22.55 16.47 -11.95
C ILE A 264 24.01 16.92 -11.99
N GLU A 265 24.50 17.30 -13.17
CA GLU A 265 25.88 17.76 -13.38
C GLU A 265 26.17 19.04 -12.61
N ALA A 266 25.24 20.02 -12.62
CA ALA A 266 25.36 21.25 -11.84
C ALA A 266 25.39 20.98 -10.32
N ALA A 267 24.67 19.95 -9.86
CA ALA A 267 24.69 19.51 -8.47
C ALA A 267 25.97 18.75 -8.08
N GLY A 268 26.84 18.41 -9.05
CA GLY A 268 28.07 17.66 -8.83
C GLY A 268 27.91 16.14 -8.91
N GLY A 269 26.83 15.65 -9.53
CA GLY A 269 26.48 14.23 -9.58
C GLY A 269 25.66 13.77 -8.37
N PHE A 270 25.34 12.48 -8.32
CA PHE A 270 24.72 11.87 -7.14
C PHE A 270 25.68 11.93 -5.93
N PRO A 271 25.25 12.48 -4.78
CA PRO A 271 26.11 12.67 -3.63
C PRO A 271 26.49 11.32 -2.99
N THR A 272 27.75 11.21 -2.55
CA THR A 272 28.35 9.94 -2.08
C THR A 272 28.58 9.88 -0.56
N ASP A 273 28.58 11.00 0.18
CA ASP A 273 28.68 11.05 1.65
C ASP A 273 27.28 11.15 2.31
N THR A 274 26.36 10.30 1.86
CA THR A 274 25.01 10.17 2.43
C THR A 274 24.40 8.80 2.13
N ILE A 275 23.44 8.39 2.96
CA ILE A 275 22.66 7.15 2.79
C ILE A 275 21.28 7.38 2.15
N THR A 276 20.95 8.65 1.87
CA THR A 276 19.77 9.14 1.13
C THR A 276 20.24 10.11 0.08
N GLU A 277 20.92 9.57 -0.93
CA GLU A 277 21.51 10.33 -2.03
C GLU A 277 20.47 11.08 -2.85
N ASP A 278 19.27 10.53 -2.89
CA ASP A 278 18.11 11.07 -3.57
C ASP A 278 17.65 12.40 -2.96
N PHE A 279 17.34 12.41 -1.66
CA PHE A 279 16.91 13.59 -0.95
C PHE A 279 17.95 14.71 -1.06
N GLU A 280 19.23 14.37 -0.90
CA GLU A 280 20.34 15.32 -0.97
C GLU A 280 20.56 15.84 -2.39
N LEU A 281 20.53 14.98 -3.42
CA LEU A 281 20.63 15.42 -4.81
C LEU A 281 19.50 16.40 -5.16
N GLY A 282 18.26 16.09 -4.75
CA GLY A 282 17.13 16.97 -5.00
C GLY A 282 17.34 18.36 -4.37
N ALA A 283 17.84 18.41 -3.14
CA ALA A 283 18.17 19.66 -2.46
C ALA A 283 19.35 20.41 -3.11
N LEU A 284 20.38 19.70 -3.58
CA LEU A 284 21.51 20.28 -4.29
C LEU A 284 21.09 20.85 -5.65
N ILE A 285 20.20 20.18 -6.39
CA ILE A 285 19.58 20.69 -7.61
C ILE A 285 18.87 22.02 -7.32
N ASN A 286 18.10 22.11 -6.23
CA ASN A 286 17.47 23.38 -5.84
C ASN A 286 18.50 24.44 -5.40
N CYS A 287 19.62 24.06 -4.79
CA CYS A 287 20.74 24.96 -4.49
C CYS A 287 21.35 25.57 -5.75
N GLN A 288 21.31 24.86 -6.89
CA GLN A 288 21.77 25.36 -8.19
C GLN A 288 20.71 26.21 -8.92
N GLY A 289 19.59 26.53 -8.26
CA GLY A 289 18.55 27.39 -8.82
C GLY A 289 17.52 26.70 -9.70
N TYR A 290 17.58 25.37 -9.82
CA TYR A 290 16.57 24.59 -10.54
C TYR A 290 15.29 24.42 -9.72
N ARG A 291 14.17 24.25 -10.43
CA ARG A 291 12.84 23.97 -9.90
C ARG A 291 12.61 22.47 -9.82
N SER A 292 11.77 22.03 -8.88
CA SER A 292 11.38 20.63 -8.74
C SER A 292 9.88 20.48 -8.65
N LEU A 293 9.31 19.53 -9.39
CA LEU A 293 7.87 19.27 -9.45
C LEU A 293 7.53 17.83 -9.07
N SER A 294 6.38 17.63 -8.43
CA SER A 294 5.78 16.33 -8.16
C SER A 294 4.43 16.22 -8.86
N THR A 295 4.17 15.14 -9.58
CA THR A 295 2.84 14.87 -10.18
C THR A 295 1.90 14.25 -9.15
N LEU A 296 0.59 14.27 -9.44
CA LEU A 296 -0.44 13.70 -8.56
C LEU A 296 -0.65 12.20 -8.77
N GLN A 297 -0.51 11.74 -10.01
CA GLN A 297 -0.81 10.37 -10.41
C GLN A 297 0.46 9.53 -10.39
N PRO A 298 0.46 8.37 -9.70
CA PRO A 298 1.57 7.42 -9.79
C PRO A 298 1.77 6.93 -11.22
N MET A 299 3.02 6.76 -11.63
CA MET A 299 3.40 6.28 -12.96
C MET A 299 4.28 5.03 -12.92
N ALA A 300 4.44 4.45 -11.74
CA ALA A 300 5.15 3.20 -11.52
C ALA A 300 4.63 2.56 -10.22
N SER A 301 4.74 1.24 -10.13
CA SER A 301 4.38 0.46 -8.94
C SER A 301 5.55 -0.35 -8.43
N GLY A 302 5.86 -0.20 -7.14
CA GLY A 302 6.89 -0.95 -6.45
C GLY A 302 6.37 -2.02 -5.48
N LEU A 303 7.30 -2.58 -4.71
CA LEU A 303 7.03 -3.48 -3.59
C LEU A 303 7.23 -2.78 -2.24
N SER A 304 6.21 -2.83 -1.38
CA SER A 304 6.33 -2.46 0.03
C SER A 304 6.90 -3.63 0.84
N PRO A 305 7.72 -3.37 1.88
CA PRO A 305 8.19 -4.42 2.78
C PRO A 305 7.02 -5.19 3.42
N ILE A 306 7.10 -6.52 3.39
CA ILE A 306 6.07 -7.42 3.93
C ILE A 306 6.44 -8.03 5.30
N ASP A 307 7.59 -7.63 5.87
CA ASP A 307 8.03 -8.02 7.21
C ASP A 307 8.49 -6.80 8.04
N ILE A 308 8.30 -6.92 9.36
CA ILE A 308 8.54 -5.86 10.33
C ILE A 308 10.01 -5.41 10.38
N PRO A 309 11.00 -6.33 10.49
CA PRO A 309 12.42 -5.94 10.46
C PRO A 309 12.81 -5.12 9.24
N SER A 310 12.35 -5.52 8.04
CA SER A 310 12.65 -4.81 6.79
C SER A 310 12.02 -3.42 6.76
N ALA A 311 10.75 -3.29 7.18
CA ALA A 311 10.08 -1.99 7.28
C ALA A 311 10.80 -1.04 8.25
N LEU A 312 11.20 -1.53 9.44
CA LEU A 312 11.94 -0.74 10.42
C LEU A 312 13.31 -0.31 9.90
N LYS A 313 14.08 -1.21 9.29
CA LYS A 313 15.38 -0.87 8.68
C LYS A 313 15.24 0.22 7.62
N GLN A 314 14.21 0.13 6.77
CA GLN A 314 13.95 1.13 5.75
C GLN A 314 13.68 2.51 6.38
N ARG A 315 12.81 2.59 7.40
CA ARG A 315 12.49 3.86 8.08
C ARG A 315 13.67 4.42 8.88
N ILE A 316 14.48 3.57 9.52
CA ILE A 316 15.72 3.98 10.21
C ILE A 316 16.69 4.62 9.20
N ARG A 317 16.91 3.97 8.05
CA ARG A 317 17.79 4.49 6.99
C ARG A 317 17.33 5.85 6.51
N TRP A 318 16.03 6.00 6.21
CA TRP A 318 15.48 7.27 5.74
C TRP A 318 15.62 8.38 6.78
N GLY A 319 15.29 8.11 8.05
CA GLY A 319 15.39 9.13 9.09
C GLY A 319 16.80 9.58 9.38
N ARG A 320 17.75 8.63 9.42
CA ARG A 320 19.17 8.97 9.55
C ARG A 320 19.66 9.74 8.33
N GLY A 321 19.30 9.31 7.13
CA GLY A 321 19.73 9.96 5.88
C GLY A 321 19.25 11.40 5.77
N VAL A 322 17.96 11.67 6.01
CA VAL A 322 17.41 13.04 5.98
C VAL A 322 18.10 13.93 7.01
N VAL A 323 18.34 13.43 8.23
CA VAL A 323 19.11 14.18 9.24
C VAL A 323 20.51 14.49 8.76
N GLN A 324 21.22 13.50 8.20
CA GLN A 324 22.57 13.68 7.65
C GLN A 324 22.58 14.72 6.52
N SER A 325 21.71 14.58 5.53
CA SER A 325 21.64 15.47 4.37
C SER A 325 21.32 16.91 4.76
N VAL A 326 20.44 17.13 5.74
CA VAL A 326 20.16 18.48 6.26
C VAL A 326 21.39 19.10 6.94
N HIS A 327 22.22 18.30 7.62
CA HIS A 327 23.51 18.76 8.16
C HIS A 327 24.51 19.07 7.03
N ASN A 328 24.66 18.18 6.04
CA ASN A 328 25.55 18.36 4.89
C ASN A 328 25.22 19.65 4.11
N LEU A 329 23.93 19.92 3.92
CA LEU A 329 23.43 21.12 3.25
C LEU A 329 23.64 22.41 4.06
N HIS A 330 24.04 22.30 5.34
CA HIS A 330 24.11 23.42 6.28
C HIS A 330 22.83 24.26 6.25
N LEU A 331 21.66 23.62 6.26
CA LEU A 331 20.36 24.18 5.84
C LEU A 331 20.09 25.61 6.35
N PHE A 332 20.36 25.87 7.64
CA PHE A 332 20.12 27.18 8.25
C PHE A 332 21.07 28.28 7.75
N LYS A 333 22.33 27.94 7.43
CA LYS A 333 23.37 28.86 6.94
C LYS A 333 23.44 28.93 5.41
N ASN A 334 22.81 27.99 4.72
CA ASN A 334 22.79 27.92 3.27
C ASN A 334 22.17 29.20 2.66
N LYS A 335 22.88 29.87 1.76
CA LYS A 335 22.42 31.13 1.14
C LYS A 335 21.79 30.95 -0.23
N THR A 336 21.91 29.77 -0.83
CA THR A 336 21.42 29.50 -2.19
C THR A 336 19.94 29.13 -2.18
N LEU A 337 19.48 28.45 -1.12
CA LEU A 337 18.07 28.15 -0.92
C LEU A 337 17.28 29.36 -0.42
N SER A 338 16.12 29.60 -1.04
CA SER A 338 15.14 30.57 -0.55
C SER A 338 14.58 30.16 0.82
N LEU A 339 14.00 31.12 1.55
CA LEU A 339 13.37 30.81 2.85
C LEU A 339 12.28 29.74 2.70
N ALA A 340 11.44 29.81 1.66
CA ALA A 340 10.39 28.82 1.43
C ALA A 340 10.95 27.41 1.19
N GLN A 341 12.00 27.29 0.37
CA GLN A 341 12.72 26.03 0.16
C GLN A 341 13.30 25.47 1.46
N LYS A 342 13.94 26.32 2.28
CA LYS A 342 14.48 25.91 3.58
C LYS A 342 13.40 25.33 4.49
N MET A 343 12.20 25.92 4.47
CA MET A 343 11.08 25.45 5.30
C MET A 343 10.58 24.08 4.84
N VAL A 344 10.56 23.81 3.54
CA VAL A 344 10.22 22.48 3.00
C VAL A 344 11.20 21.42 3.51
N PHE A 345 12.51 21.63 3.34
CA PHE A 345 13.52 20.68 3.85
C PHE A 345 13.53 20.58 5.38
N LEU A 346 13.28 21.68 6.09
CA LEU A 346 13.13 21.69 7.53
C LEU A 346 11.90 20.85 7.96
N ASN A 347 10.81 20.88 7.21
CA ASN A 347 9.64 20.03 7.49
C ASN A 347 9.98 18.55 7.37
N SER A 348 10.72 18.16 6.32
CA SER A 348 11.22 16.80 6.13
C SER A 348 12.12 16.37 7.29
N TYR A 349 12.97 17.26 7.79
CA TYR A 349 13.77 17.03 9.00
C TYR A 349 12.91 16.83 10.26
N LEU A 350 11.98 17.75 10.51
CA LEU A 350 11.12 17.75 11.70
C LEU A 350 10.15 16.57 11.74
N TYR A 351 9.77 16.01 10.59
CA TYR A 351 8.97 14.78 10.52
C TYR A 351 9.65 13.62 11.28
N TRP A 352 10.97 13.46 11.17
CA TRP A 352 11.70 12.38 11.87
C TRP A 352 11.79 12.59 13.38
N TRP A 353 11.48 13.80 13.87
CA TRP A 353 11.34 14.09 15.30
C TRP A 353 9.91 13.89 15.81
N SER A 354 8.94 13.62 14.92
CA SER A 354 7.56 13.29 15.31
C SER A 354 7.49 12.04 16.20
N PHE A 355 8.39 11.09 16.00
CA PHE A 355 8.50 9.86 16.79
C PHE A 355 8.87 10.14 18.25
N LEU A 356 9.81 11.06 18.50
CA LEU A 356 10.15 11.50 19.85
C LEU A 356 8.98 12.25 20.49
N ARG A 357 8.38 13.19 19.75
CA ARG A 357 7.15 13.88 20.16
C ARG A 357 6.06 12.90 20.57
N ARG A 358 5.85 11.84 19.80
CA ARG A 358 4.82 10.83 20.08
C ARG A 358 5.05 10.14 21.42
N LEU A 359 6.30 9.75 21.71
CA LEU A 359 6.64 9.20 23.03
C LEU A 359 6.41 10.22 24.14
N LEU A 360 6.83 11.47 23.97
CA LEU A 360 6.62 12.53 24.96
C LEU A 360 5.13 12.75 25.24
N PHE A 361 4.28 12.73 24.21
CA PHE A 361 2.82 12.84 24.38
C PHE A 361 2.24 11.64 25.12
N ILE A 362 2.66 10.42 24.81
CA ILE A 362 2.21 9.21 25.54
C ILE A 362 2.65 9.26 27.01
N PHE A 363 3.90 9.65 27.27
CA PHE A 363 4.43 9.70 28.63
C PHE A 363 3.86 10.84 29.47
N ALA A 364 3.50 11.99 28.89
CA ALA A 364 3.03 13.15 29.64
C ALA A 364 1.89 12.86 30.63
N PRO A 365 0.76 12.23 30.24
CA PRO A 365 -0.30 11.88 31.18
C PRO A 365 0.11 10.71 32.10
N ILE A 366 0.86 9.72 31.60
CA ILE A 366 1.33 8.57 32.40
C ILE A 366 2.18 9.04 33.58
N LEU A 367 3.12 9.97 33.35
CA LEU A 367 4.00 10.54 34.36
C LEU A 367 3.22 11.09 35.55
N TYR A 368 2.14 11.83 35.30
CA TYR A 368 1.31 12.36 36.36
C TYR A 368 0.42 11.27 36.99
N THR A 369 -0.29 10.48 36.19
CA THR A 369 -1.29 9.54 36.72
C THR A 369 -0.69 8.33 37.46
N VAL A 370 0.49 7.87 37.04
CA VAL A 370 1.14 6.69 37.60
C VAL A 370 2.18 7.11 38.63
N PHE A 371 3.04 8.08 38.28
CA PHE A 371 4.22 8.45 39.06
C PHE A 371 4.07 9.75 39.84
N ASN A 372 2.93 10.44 39.73
CA ASN A 372 2.66 11.73 40.36
C ASN A 372 3.69 12.82 39.99
N VAL A 373 4.27 12.73 38.79
CA VAL A 373 5.21 13.73 38.25
C VAL A 373 4.43 14.75 37.42
N ARG A 374 4.36 15.99 37.90
CA ARG A 374 3.63 17.06 37.23
C ARG A 374 4.52 17.76 36.19
N VAL A 375 4.17 17.62 34.91
CA VAL A 375 4.91 18.23 33.78
C VAL A 375 4.22 19.45 33.17
N VAL A 376 2.98 19.73 33.61
CA VAL A 376 2.19 20.91 33.24
C VAL A 376 1.50 21.44 34.51
N GLU A 377 1.81 22.67 34.89
CA GLU A 377 1.20 23.36 36.03
C GLU A 377 0.05 24.25 35.57
N THR A 378 -1.18 23.79 35.72
CA THR A 378 -2.38 24.59 35.45
C THR A 378 -3.59 23.99 36.12
N ASN A 379 -4.63 24.80 36.34
CA ASN A 379 -5.96 24.28 36.64
C ASN A 379 -6.74 23.98 35.34
N PHE A 380 -7.84 23.26 35.50
CA PHE A 380 -8.71 22.79 34.42
C PHE A 380 -9.28 23.93 33.55
N TRP A 381 -9.83 24.98 34.17
CA TRP A 381 -10.51 26.06 33.44
C TRP A 381 -9.54 26.88 32.60
N VAL A 382 -8.38 27.21 33.17
CA VAL A 382 -7.32 27.93 32.46
C VAL A 382 -6.79 27.07 31.31
N LEU A 383 -6.61 25.76 31.52
CA LEU A 383 -6.22 24.85 30.45
C LEU A 383 -7.23 24.86 29.30
N LEU A 384 -8.52 24.70 29.57
CA LEU A 384 -9.53 24.72 28.52
C LEU A 384 -9.59 26.05 27.78
N LEU A 385 -9.45 27.18 28.49
CA LEU A 385 -9.47 28.51 27.88
C LEU A 385 -8.40 28.68 26.80
N PHE A 386 -7.18 28.15 27.04
CA PHE A 386 -6.06 28.30 26.11
C PHE A 386 -5.93 27.14 25.13
N TRP A 387 -6.05 25.90 25.60
CA TRP A 387 -5.84 24.70 24.79
C TRP A 387 -7.01 24.45 23.83
N LEU A 388 -8.25 24.54 24.29
CA LEU A 388 -9.40 24.09 23.50
C LEU A 388 -9.55 24.89 22.19
N PRO A 389 -9.49 26.24 22.17
CA PRO A 389 -9.56 26.99 20.93
C PRO A 389 -8.42 26.65 19.96
N SER A 390 -7.18 26.58 20.46
CA SER A 390 -6.01 26.22 19.65
C SER A 390 -6.17 24.83 19.04
N TYR A 391 -6.52 23.84 19.85
CA TYR A 391 -6.75 22.47 19.42
C TYR A 391 -7.85 22.38 18.37
N THR A 392 -9.01 23.02 18.61
CA THR A 392 -10.16 22.97 17.69
C THR A 392 -9.85 23.64 16.36
N PHE A 393 -9.35 24.87 16.34
CA PHE A 393 -9.10 25.56 15.07
C PHE A 393 -7.96 24.93 14.27
N LEU A 394 -6.91 24.44 14.94
CA LEU A 394 -5.85 23.70 14.25
C LEU A 394 -6.38 22.40 13.66
N HIS A 395 -7.22 21.65 14.40
CA HIS A 395 -7.80 20.41 13.90
C HIS A 395 -8.74 20.66 12.70
N LEU A 396 -9.59 21.68 12.78
CA LEU A 396 -10.45 22.09 11.64
C LEU A 396 -9.63 22.51 10.42
N ALA A 397 -8.51 23.22 10.62
CA ALA A 397 -7.61 23.58 9.54
C ALA A 397 -6.93 22.34 8.92
N MET A 398 -6.59 21.35 9.74
CA MET A 398 -5.97 20.10 9.29
C MET A 398 -6.93 19.16 8.55
N GLN A 399 -8.20 19.13 8.92
CA GLN A 399 -9.23 18.39 8.17
C GLN A 399 -9.33 18.87 6.72
N ASP A 400 -9.16 20.17 6.49
CA ASP A 400 -9.15 20.69 5.13
C ASP A 400 -7.85 20.35 4.39
N LEU A 401 -6.72 20.22 5.10
CA LEU A 401 -5.43 19.89 4.52
C LEU A 401 -5.41 18.46 4.00
N SER A 402 -5.73 17.49 4.86
CA SER A 402 -5.73 16.07 4.52
C SER A 402 -6.97 15.73 3.71
N SER A 403 -6.76 15.44 2.44
CA SER A 403 -7.72 14.67 1.63
C SER A 403 -8.11 13.36 2.34
N ASP A 404 -9.08 12.65 1.76
CA ASP A 404 -9.49 11.34 2.27
C ASP A 404 -8.37 10.27 2.18
N ILE A 405 -7.14 10.60 1.79
CA ILE A 405 -5.98 9.71 1.84
C ILE A 405 -5.64 9.30 3.28
N ARG A 406 -5.58 10.25 4.23
CA ARG A 406 -5.14 9.95 5.61
C ARG A 406 -5.72 10.91 6.63
N THR A 407 -6.25 10.38 7.73
CA THR A 407 -6.67 11.21 8.87
C THR A 407 -5.52 11.44 9.86
N GLN A 408 -5.63 12.49 10.67
CA GLN A 408 -4.67 12.75 11.74
C GLN A 408 -4.51 11.53 12.67
N ARG A 409 -5.62 10.87 13.03
CA ARG A 409 -5.64 9.68 13.91
C ARG A 409 -4.82 8.52 13.34
N TRP A 410 -4.97 8.21 12.05
CA TRP A 410 -4.16 7.17 11.40
C TRP A 410 -2.68 7.52 11.39
N GLY A 411 -2.35 8.81 11.19
CA GLY A 411 -0.97 9.28 11.36
C GLY A 411 -0.43 9.06 12.78
N GLU A 412 -1.26 9.26 13.81
CA GLU A 412 -0.85 8.99 15.19
C GLU A 412 -0.60 7.51 15.48
N ILE A 413 -1.40 6.62 14.89
CA ILE A 413 -1.23 5.16 15.00
C ILE A 413 0.10 4.75 14.36
N GLN A 414 0.37 5.21 13.13
CA GLN A 414 1.62 4.95 12.41
C GLN A 414 2.84 5.47 13.18
N GLU A 415 2.78 6.70 13.69
CA GLU A 415 3.83 7.26 14.54
C GLU A 415 4.05 6.43 15.81
N THR A 416 2.96 5.99 16.47
CA THR A 416 3.03 5.20 17.71
C THR A 416 3.74 3.87 17.48
N ILE A 417 3.45 3.18 16.37
CA ILE A 417 4.06 1.90 15.99
C ILE A 417 5.58 2.02 15.84
N PHE A 418 6.06 3.06 15.17
CA PHE A 418 7.50 3.20 14.91
C PHE A 418 8.26 3.95 16.01
N ALA A 419 7.57 4.68 16.89
CA ALA A 419 8.19 5.61 17.82
C ALA A 419 9.29 4.99 18.71
N PRO A 420 9.11 3.82 19.35
CA PRO A 420 10.15 3.23 20.18
C PRO A 420 11.45 2.89 19.45
N TYR A 421 11.39 2.69 18.12
CA TYR A 421 12.50 2.19 17.32
C TYR A 421 13.24 3.27 16.54
N LEU A 422 12.59 4.40 16.26
CA LEU A 422 13.19 5.47 15.45
C LEU A 422 13.88 6.55 16.27
N VAL A 423 13.50 6.76 17.53
CA VAL A 423 14.03 7.85 18.36
C VAL A 423 15.54 7.77 18.56
N ILE A 424 16.05 6.60 18.99
CA ILE A 424 17.50 6.45 19.26
C ILE A 424 18.32 6.56 17.96
N PRO A 425 18.00 5.85 16.86
CA PRO A 425 18.75 5.99 15.62
C PRO A 425 18.77 7.42 15.05
N VAL A 426 17.64 8.12 15.06
CA VAL A 426 17.55 9.52 14.59
C VAL A 426 18.37 10.44 15.49
N PHE A 427 18.27 10.28 16.81
CA PHE A 427 19.04 11.07 17.78
C PHE A 427 20.56 10.87 17.63
N LEU A 428 21.02 9.63 17.50
CA LEU A 428 22.44 9.31 17.31
C LEU A 428 22.99 9.99 16.05
N GLN A 429 22.24 9.99 14.96
CA GLN A 429 22.64 10.67 13.74
C GLN A 429 22.68 12.20 13.91
N ALA A 430 21.73 12.76 14.65
CA ALA A 430 21.66 14.20 14.89
C ALA A 430 22.86 14.73 15.72
N ILE A 431 23.44 13.90 16.59
CA ILE A 431 24.68 14.24 17.32
C ILE A 431 25.97 13.85 16.59
N GLY A 432 25.87 13.41 15.32
CA GLY A 432 27.02 13.11 14.47
C GLY A 432 27.54 11.67 14.54
N ILE A 433 26.89 10.76 15.27
CA ILE A 433 27.27 9.35 15.30
C ILE A 433 26.68 8.67 14.05
N LYS A 434 27.51 8.60 12.99
CA LYS A 434 27.18 7.93 11.71
C LYS A 434 27.10 6.41 11.89
N GLU A 435 26.20 5.78 11.12
CA GLU A 435 26.10 4.33 11.05
C GLU A 435 27.09 3.85 9.99
N THR A 436 28.05 3.02 10.39
CA THR A 436 29.22 2.67 9.56
C THR A 436 29.02 1.43 8.69
N ARG A 437 27.89 0.73 8.83
CA ARG A 437 27.62 -0.52 8.09
C ARG A 437 26.25 -0.48 7.44
N PHE A 438 26.25 -0.30 6.13
CA PHE A 438 25.07 -0.52 5.29
C PHE A 438 24.93 -2.02 4.99
N LYS A 439 23.76 -2.59 5.24
CA LYS A 439 23.42 -3.96 4.83
C LYS A 439 22.12 -3.92 4.03
N VAL A 440 22.18 -4.42 2.80
CA VAL A 440 21.01 -4.45 1.92
C VAL A 440 19.91 -5.32 2.52
N THR A 441 18.67 -4.83 2.44
CA THR A 441 17.48 -5.52 2.93
C THR A 441 17.27 -6.78 2.09
N ASN A 442 17.15 -7.95 2.74
CA ASN A 442 16.76 -9.17 2.06
C ASN A 442 15.26 -9.06 1.72
N LYS A 443 14.89 -9.19 0.44
CA LYS A 443 13.50 -9.11 -0.01
C LYS A 443 12.72 -10.42 0.20
N ALA A 444 13.39 -11.49 0.63
CA ALA A 444 12.74 -12.75 1.05
C ALA A 444 12.24 -12.65 2.50
N ALA A 445 10.93 -12.62 2.68
CA ALA A 445 10.30 -12.51 3.99
C ALA A 445 10.22 -13.85 4.72
N THR A 446 10.69 -13.88 5.96
CA THR A 446 10.44 -14.98 6.90
C THR A 446 9.94 -14.40 8.21
N GLN A 447 8.65 -14.62 8.53
CA GLN A 447 8.13 -14.28 9.85
C GLN A 447 8.78 -15.18 10.90
N SER A 448 9.49 -14.59 11.85
CA SER A 448 10.09 -15.30 12.97
C SER A 448 9.25 -15.09 14.23
N LYS A 449 9.16 -16.12 15.10
CA LYS A 449 8.61 -15.92 16.46
C LYS A 449 9.35 -14.85 17.26
N LYS A 450 10.61 -14.56 16.89
CA LYS A 450 11.40 -13.46 17.48
C LYS A 450 10.86 -12.08 17.15
N ASP A 451 10.12 -11.93 16.05
CA ASP A 451 9.53 -10.64 15.66
C ASP A 451 8.45 -10.19 16.66
N LEU A 452 7.89 -11.12 17.44
CA LEU A 452 6.97 -10.79 18.52
C LEU A 452 7.65 -9.94 19.61
N LEU A 453 8.98 -9.94 19.73
CA LEU A 453 9.68 -9.06 20.68
C LEU A 453 9.47 -7.58 20.36
N PHE A 454 9.15 -7.21 19.11
CA PHE A 454 8.85 -5.83 18.75
C PHE A 454 7.52 -5.31 19.37
N VAL A 455 6.70 -6.20 19.95
CA VAL A 455 5.50 -5.79 20.68
C VAL A 455 5.82 -5.26 22.08
N VAL A 456 6.97 -5.62 22.66
CA VAL A 456 7.25 -5.45 24.10
C VAL A 456 7.19 -3.97 24.55
N PRO A 457 7.83 -3.00 23.86
CA PRO A 457 7.73 -1.60 24.27
C PRO A 457 6.29 -1.08 24.27
N HIS A 458 5.48 -1.52 23.30
CA HIS A 458 4.08 -1.12 23.16
C HIS A 458 3.22 -1.73 24.26
N LEU A 459 3.44 -3.01 24.62
CA LEU A 459 2.77 -3.65 25.75
C LEU A 459 3.08 -2.95 27.06
N LEU A 460 4.35 -2.59 27.31
CA LEU A 460 4.74 -1.88 28.53
C LEU A 460 4.03 -0.51 28.63
N LEU A 461 4.02 0.26 27.55
CA LEU A 461 3.30 1.53 27.49
C LEU A 461 1.79 1.36 27.66
N LEU A 462 1.22 0.32 27.06
CA LEU A 462 -0.21 0.00 27.18
C LEU A 462 -0.57 -0.34 28.63
N ILE A 463 0.23 -1.18 29.29
CA ILE A 463 0.04 -1.55 30.70
C ILE A 463 0.13 -0.30 31.59
N LEU A 464 1.15 0.54 31.40
CA LEU A 464 1.27 1.80 32.15
C LEU A 464 0.09 2.74 31.91
N THR A 465 -0.43 2.80 30.69
CA THR A 465 -1.62 3.59 30.34
C THR A 465 -2.86 3.05 31.06
N ILE A 466 -3.05 1.72 31.09
CA ILE A 466 -4.16 1.07 31.81
C ILE A 466 -4.05 1.32 33.31
N ILE A 467 -2.85 1.18 33.90
CA ILE A 467 -2.61 1.50 35.31
C ILE A 467 -2.94 2.98 35.57
N GLY A 468 -2.51 3.89 34.69
CA GLY A 468 -2.84 5.31 34.76
C GLY A 468 -4.34 5.58 34.74
N LEU A 469 -5.07 4.97 33.79
CA LEU A 469 -6.53 5.09 33.68
C LEU A 469 -7.24 4.64 34.95
N VAL A 470 -6.88 3.46 35.48
CA VAL A 470 -7.49 2.89 36.67
C VAL A 470 -7.12 3.72 37.90
N LYS A 471 -5.82 3.86 38.19
CA LYS A 471 -5.33 4.56 39.39
C LYS A 471 -5.82 6.00 39.47
N PHE A 472 -5.87 6.71 38.34
CA PHE A 472 -6.25 8.13 38.33
C PHE A 472 -7.75 8.34 38.50
N ASN A 473 -8.60 7.41 38.05
CA ASN A 473 -10.06 7.55 38.13
C ASN A 473 -10.68 6.79 39.31
N TYR A 474 -9.94 5.86 39.93
CA TYR A 474 -10.42 5.10 41.07
C TYR A 474 -10.75 6.01 42.26
N GLY A 475 -11.95 5.85 42.82
CA GLY A 475 -12.42 6.61 43.98
C GLY A 475 -12.86 8.05 43.70
N LYS A 476 -12.79 8.53 42.45
CA LYS A 476 -13.33 9.84 42.06
C LYS A 476 -14.83 9.76 41.80
N PHE A 477 -15.58 10.74 42.29
CA PHE A 477 -17.01 10.88 42.07
C PHE A 477 -17.39 12.34 41.79
N GLY A 478 -18.55 12.55 41.15
CA GLY A 478 -19.06 13.90 40.89
C GLY A 478 -18.11 14.78 40.07
N SER A 479 -17.83 16.00 40.56
CA SER A 479 -17.02 16.99 39.85
C SER A 479 -15.54 16.63 39.72
N GLU A 480 -15.01 15.74 40.55
CA GLU A 480 -13.61 15.30 40.46
C GLU A 480 -13.30 14.56 39.15
N ILE A 481 -14.28 13.79 38.65
CA ILE A 481 -14.20 13.12 37.35
C ILE A 481 -14.11 14.17 36.24
N PHE A 482 -14.93 15.22 36.34
CA PHE A 482 -14.94 16.30 35.37
C PHE A 482 -13.59 17.04 35.32
N TYR A 483 -13.02 17.40 36.46
CA TYR A 483 -11.69 18.06 36.51
C TYR A 483 -10.56 17.16 36.00
N GLY A 484 -10.67 15.84 36.17
CA GLY A 484 -9.70 14.87 35.65
C GLY A 484 -9.89 14.50 34.17
N SER A 485 -10.98 14.94 33.53
CA SER A 485 -11.39 14.44 32.22
C SER A 485 -10.36 14.65 31.10
N VAL A 486 -9.57 15.74 31.14
CA VAL A 486 -8.52 16.01 30.13
C VAL A 486 -7.43 14.94 30.14
N LEU A 487 -6.98 14.51 31.32
CA LEU A 487 -5.97 13.46 31.45
C LEU A 487 -6.55 12.10 31.03
N THR A 488 -7.79 11.81 31.45
CA THR A 488 -8.49 10.60 31.03
C THR A 488 -8.70 10.56 29.52
N PHE A 489 -9.03 11.69 28.88
CA PHE A 489 -9.15 11.81 27.43
C PHE A 489 -7.84 11.45 26.70
N TRP A 490 -6.70 11.98 27.14
CA TRP A 490 -5.41 11.66 26.54
C TRP A 490 -5.01 10.20 26.79
N LEU A 491 -5.19 9.68 28.01
CA LEU A 491 -4.92 8.28 28.31
C LEU A 491 -5.78 7.32 27.47
N LEU A 492 -7.07 7.62 27.27
CA LEU A 492 -7.94 6.82 26.39
C LEU A 492 -7.47 6.88 24.93
N THR A 493 -7.05 8.05 24.46
CA THR A 493 -6.46 8.23 23.13
C THR A 493 -5.19 7.39 22.96
N HIS A 494 -4.30 7.38 23.96
CA HIS A 494 -3.07 6.57 23.92
C HIS A 494 -3.36 5.08 24.07
N PHE A 495 -4.28 4.69 24.94
CA PHE A 495 -4.75 3.30 25.06
C PHE A 495 -5.18 2.75 23.71
N PHE A 496 -5.96 3.53 22.96
CA PHE A 496 -6.42 3.17 21.64
C PHE A 496 -5.26 3.00 20.64
N ASN A 497 -4.41 4.01 20.49
CA ASN A 497 -3.28 3.96 19.53
C ASN A 497 -2.30 2.83 19.88
N LEU A 498 -2.02 2.59 21.16
CA LEU A 498 -1.17 1.51 21.65
C LEU A 498 -1.79 0.13 21.41
N THR A 499 -3.12 0.01 21.50
CA THR A 499 -3.82 -1.24 21.16
C THR A 499 -3.64 -1.58 19.68
N PHE A 500 -3.78 -0.61 18.78
CA PHE A 500 -3.45 -0.80 17.36
C PHE A 500 -1.99 -1.20 17.16
N ALA A 501 -1.06 -0.57 17.88
CA ALA A 501 0.34 -0.94 17.79
C ALA A 501 0.57 -2.41 18.20
N VAL A 502 -0.05 -2.86 19.30
CA VAL A 502 0.01 -4.27 19.73
C VAL A 502 -0.55 -5.20 18.65
N LEU A 503 -1.73 -4.90 18.09
CA LEU A 503 -2.35 -5.70 17.03
C LEU A 503 -1.51 -5.75 15.75
N PHE A 504 -0.88 -4.64 15.39
CA PHE A 504 0.04 -4.55 14.26
C PHE A 504 1.23 -5.51 14.41
N TYR A 505 1.82 -5.59 15.61
CA TYR A 505 2.97 -6.46 15.89
C TYR A 505 2.59 -7.93 16.13
N LEU A 506 1.36 -8.20 16.57
CA LEU A 506 0.81 -9.57 16.58
C LEU A 506 0.70 -10.11 15.15
N GLY A 507 0.27 -9.25 14.22
CA GLY A 507 0.26 -9.53 12.79
C GLY A 507 -0.59 -10.76 12.42
N ARG A 508 -0.44 -11.21 11.18
CA ARG A 508 -1.14 -12.41 10.69
C ARG A 508 -0.26 -13.18 9.70
N PRO A 509 -0.46 -14.50 9.55
CA PRO A 509 0.37 -15.32 8.65
C PRO A 509 0.12 -14.98 7.17
N ILE A 510 1.20 -14.95 6.39
CA ILE A 510 1.16 -14.76 4.94
C ILE A 510 1.09 -16.13 4.26
N TYR A 511 -0.03 -16.41 3.59
CA TYR A 511 -0.25 -17.69 2.89
C TYR A 511 0.08 -17.64 1.39
N ARG A 512 0.14 -16.45 0.79
CA ARG A 512 0.33 -16.29 -0.66
C ARG A 512 1.75 -15.82 -0.95
N THR A 513 2.32 -16.33 -2.04
CA THR A 513 3.64 -15.93 -2.54
C THR A 513 3.56 -14.80 -3.55
N THR A 514 2.43 -14.64 -4.23
CA THR A 514 2.18 -13.60 -5.24
C THR A 514 0.89 -12.84 -4.93
N GLU A 515 0.88 -11.56 -5.27
CA GLU A 515 -0.28 -10.69 -5.08
C GLU A 515 -1.36 -10.95 -6.11
N ARG A 516 -2.61 -10.74 -5.70
CA ARG A 516 -3.79 -10.84 -6.56
C ARG A 516 -4.43 -9.48 -6.77
N PHE A 517 -4.68 -9.18 -8.03
CA PHE A 517 -5.26 -7.93 -8.49
C PHE A 517 -6.69 -8.15 -8.94
N ARG A 518 -7.61 -7.31 -8.51
CA ARG A 518 -8.97 -7.27 -9.07
C ARG A 518 -8.85 -6.96 -10.56
N ALA A 519 -9.50 -7.77 -11.38
CA ALA A 519 -9.40 -7.69 -12.81
C ALA A 519 -10.74 -8.08 -13.41
N HIS A 520 -11.31 -7.22 -14.26
CA HIS A 520 -12.56 -7.47 -14.98
C HIS A 520 -12.29 -7.38 -16.47
N TYR A 521 -11.54 -8.35 -16.97
CA TYR A 521 -11.16 -8.45 -18.38
C TYR A 521 -11.81 -9.68 -19.01
N PRO A 522 -12.20 -9.63 -20.30
CA PRO A 522 -12.62 -10.82 -21.01
C PRO A 522 -11.52 -11.89 -21.02
N VAL A 523 -11.91 -13.12 -20.75
CA VAL A 523 -11.05 -14.30 -20.82
C VAL A 523 -11.76 -15.40 -21.60
N GLU A 524 -11.10 -15.89 -22.65
CA GLU A 524 -11.54 -17.09 -23.37
C GLU A 524 -11.02 -18.31 -22.60
N VAL A 525 -11.92 -19.13 -22.09
CA VAL A 525 -11.62 -20.39 -21.39
C VAL A 525 -11.97 -21.53 -22.32
N SER A 526 -10.97 -22.30 -22.75
CA SER A 526 -11.17 -23.42 -23.66
C SER A 526 -10.80 -24.74 -22.98
N ASP A 527 -11.77 -25.65 -22.97
CA ASP A 527 -11.57 -27.09 -22.79
C ASP A 527 -11.50 -27.74 -24.20
N GLN A 528 -10.99 -28.97 -24.31
CA GLN A 528 -10.73 -29.64 -25.60
C GLN A 528 -11.92 -29.60 -26.58
N ASP A 529 -13.14 -29.59 -26.05
CA ASP A 529 -14.39 -29.70 -26.81
C ASP A 529 -15.22 -28.39 -26.85
N ALA A 530 -14.90 -27.39 -26.02
CA ALA A 530 -15.73 -26.20 -25.84
C ALA A 530 -14.92 -24.95 -25.45
N SER A 531 -15.35 -23.79 -25.94
CA SER A 531 -14.76 -22.49 -25.61
C SER A 531 -15.82 -21.55 -25.05
N TYR A 532 -15.49 -20.91 -23.92
CA TYR A 532 -16.37 -20.03 -23.18
C TYR A 532 -15.75 -18.64 -23.10
N SER A 533 -16.51 -17.61 -23.48
CA SER A 533 -16.12 -16.21 -23.26
C SER A 533 -16.63 -15.77 -21.90
N LEU A 534 -15.74 -15.65 -20.92
CA LEU A 534 -16.05 -15.33 -19.53
C LEU A 534 -15.34 -14.04 -19.09
N MET A 535 -15.55 -13.64 -17.85
CA MET A 535 -14.89 -12.47 -17.26
C MET A 535 -13.98 -12.88 -16.12
N THR A 536 -12.76 -12.34 -16.08
CA THR A 536 -11.92 -12.46 -14.89
C THR A 536 -12.57 -11.75 -13.70
N GLU A 537 -12.22 -12.18 -12.49
CA GLU A 537 -12.53 -11.51 -11.22
C GLU A 537 -11.23 -11.01 -10.56
N ASN A 538 -10.16 -11.81 -10.63
CA ASN A 538 -8.82 -11.40 -10.26
C ASN A 538 -7.74 -12.14 -11.04
N ILE A 539 -6.54 -11.56 -11.08
CA ILE A 539 -5.34 -12.11 -11.72
C ILE A 539 -4.15 -12.01 -10.77
N SER A 540 -3.18 -12.90 -10.93
CA SER A 540 -1.89 -12.93 -10.24
C SER A 540 -0.85 -13.58 -11.14
N GLU A 541 0.43 -13.43 -10.82
CA GLU A 541 1.51 -14.03 -11.62
C GLU A 541 1.34 -15.56 -11.81
N ASN A 542 0.82 -16.27 -10.79
CA ASN A 542 0.72 -17.74 -10.78
C ASN A 542 -0.72 -18.27 -10.81
N GLY A 543 -1.71 -17.40 -11.00
CA GLY A 543 -3.12 -17.80 -10.95
C GLY A 543 -4.05 -16.73 -11.48
N LEU A 544 -5.27 -17.12 -11.82
CA LEU A 544 -6.37 -16.19 -12.10
C LEU A 544 -7.66 -16.74 -11.51
N SER A 545 -8.71 -15.94 -11.48
CA SER A 545 -10.06 -16.45 -11.32
C SER A 545 -11.00 -15.77 -12.29
N PHE A 546 -12.03 -16.51 -12.68
CA PHE A 546 -13.09 -16.02 -13.57
C PHE A 546 -14.47 -16.36 -13.00
N VAL A 547 -15.49 -15.70 -13.55
CA VAL A 547 -16.88 -15.88 -13.15
C VAL A 547 -17.75 -16.40 -14.28
N SER A 548 -18.76 -17.17 -13.91
CA SER A 548 -19.82 -17.65 -14.81
C SER A 548 -21.18 -17.50 -14.13
N ASP A 549 -22.20 -17.13 -14.89
CA ASP A 549 -23.58 -17.03 -14.39
C ASP A 549 -24.19 -18.41 -14.16
N VAL A 550 -23.73 -19.43 -14.90
CA VAL A 550 -24.15 -20.83 -14.79
C VAL A 550 -23.03 -21.71 -14.24
N PRO A 551 -23.34 -22.80 -13.51
CA PRO A 551 -22.35 -23.77 -13.07
C PRO A 551 -21.80 -24.54 -14.27
N LEU A 552 -20.58 -24.22 -14.67
CA LEU A 552 -19.81 -24.96 -15.68
C LEU A 552 -18.98 -26.06 -15.02
N TYR A 553 -19.04 -27.26 -15.58
CA TYR A 553 -18.16 -28.35 -15.19
C TYR A 553 -16.86 -28.28 -15.98
N PHE A 554 -15.74 -28.23 -15.25
CA PHE A 554 -14.41 -28.40 -15.81
C PHE A 554 -13.72 -29.55 -15.07
N PRO A 555 -13.06 -30.48 -15.78
CA PRO A 555 -12.37 -31.59 -15.13
C PRO A 555 -11.21 -31.05 -14.27
N PRO A 556 -11.14 -31.36 -12.95
CA PRO A 556 -10.14 -30.78 -12.05
C PRO A 556 -8.68 -31.07 -12.46
N ASP A 557 -8.45 -32.23 -13.07
CA ASP A 557 -7.12 -32.71 -13.43
C ASP A 557 -6.74 -32.43 -14.89
N ALA A 558 -7.66 -31.89 -15.70
CA ALA A 558 -7.37 -31.50 -17.08
C ALA A 558 -6.91 -30.03 -17.15
N PRO A 559 -5.81 -29.72 -17.85
CA PRO A 559 -5.40 -28.34 -18.07
C PRO A 559 -6.36 -27.67 -19.06
N LEU A 560 -6.89 -26.52 -18.66
CA LEU A 560 -7.67 -25.63 -19.51
C LEU A 560 -6.74 -24.61 -20.17
N THR A 561 -7.13 -24.11 -21.35
CA THR A 561 -6.45 -23.02 -22.03
C THR A 561 -7.18 -21.71 -21.75
N PHE A 562 -6.42 -20.67 -21.39
CA PHE A 562 -6.89 -19.35 -21.07
C PHE A 562 -6.25 -18.36 -22.03
N LYS A 563 -7.05 -17.47 -22.61
CA LYS A 563 -6.55 -16.37 -23.43
C LYS A 563 -7.13 -15.06 -22.94
N ILE A 564 -6.24 -14.16 -22.53
CA ILE A 564 -6.57 -12.88 -21.95
C ILE A 564 -5.98 -11.75 -22.78
N THR A 565 -6.77 -10.70 -23.01
CA THR A 565 -6.36 -9.52 -23.77
C THR A 565 -6.64 -8.25 -22.99
N ARG A 566 -5.64 -7.38 -22.83
CA ARG A 566 -5.78 -6.07 -22.17
C ARG A 566 -4.81 -5.06 -22.79
N ASN A 567 -5.29 -3.86 -23.14
CA ASN A 567 -4.46 -2.75 -23.62
C ASN A 567 -3.52 -3.11 -24.81
N GLY A 568 -3.95 -4.03 -25.68
CA GLY A 568 -3.15 -4.50 -26.81
C GLY A 568 -2.16 -5.63 -26.49
N TYR A 569 -2.01 -6.01 -25.21
CA TYR A 569 -1.29 -7.20 -24.80
C TYR A 569 -2.21 -8.42 -24.83
N GLN A 570 -1.68 -9.55 -25.29
CA GLN A 570 -2.37 -10.84 -25.31
C GLN A 570 -1.45 -11.91 -24.75
N ALA A 571 -1.98 -12.75 -23.85
CA ALA A 571 -1.28 -13.90 -23.32
C ALA A 571 -2.16 -15.15 -23.42
N GLU A 572 -1.55 -16.25 -23.87
CA GLU A 572 -2.15 -17.58 -23.87
C GLU A 572 -1.48 -18.46 -22.81
N MET A 573 -2.27 -19.14 -22.00
CA MET A 573 -1.80 -19.82 -20.79
C MET A 573 -2.59 -21.09 -20.56
N THR A 574 -1.97 -22.06 -19.89
CA THR A 574 -2.67 -23.27 -19.44
C THR A 574 -2.74 -23.30 -17.92
N GLY A 575 -3.78 -23.92 -17.36
CA GLY A 575 -3.94 -24.00 -15.91
C GLY A 575 -5.06 -24.94 -15.48
N ASN A 576 -5.11 -25.22 -14.19
CA ASN A 576 -6.04 -26.19 -13.60
C ASN A 576 -6.97 -25.50 -12.60
N ILE A 577 -8.23 -25.94 -12.54
CA ILE A 577 -9.19 -25.48 -11.54
C ILE A 577 -8.78 -26.02 -10.16
N VAL A 578 -8.44 -25.10 -9.26
CA VAL A 578 -8.05 -25.45 -7.88
C VAL A 578 -9.15 -25.16 -6.87
N ARG A 579 -10.13 -24.33 -7.23
CA ARG A 579 -11.25 -24.01 -6.36
C ARG A 579 -12.49 -23.54 -7.14
N VAL A 580 -13.67 -23.97 -6.73
CA VAL A 580 -14.97 -23.46 -7.19
C VAL A 580 -15.84 -23.17 -5.98
N PHE A 581 -16.55 -22.05 -6.00
CA PHE A 581 -17.56 -21.71 -5.00
C PHE A 581 -18.65 -20.82 -5.59
N SER A 582 -19.85 -20.91 -5.03
CA SER A 582 -20.95 -20.02 -5.37
C SER A 582 -20.84 -18.69 -4.63
N GLY A 583 -20.89 -17.59 -5.37
CA GLY A 583 -21.12 -16.23 -4.85
C GLY A 583 -22.63 -15.97 -4.68
N LYS A 584 -23.02 -14.70 -4.43
CA LYS A 584 -24.46 -14.37 -4.27
C LYS A 584 -25.29 -14.70 -5.52
N ASP A 585 -24.74 -14.46 -6.72
CA ASP A 585 -25.46 -14.62 -8.00
C ASP A 585 -24.58 -15.21 -9.13
N ARG A 586 -23.40 -15.75 -8.80
CA ARG A 586 -22.41 -16.18 -9.81
C ARG A 586 -21.48 -17.27 -9.28
N TRP A 587 -20.94 -18.10 -10.16
CA TRP A 587 -19.92 -19.09 -9.84
C TRP A 587 -18.53 -18.50 -10.02
N VAL A 588 -17.65 -18.69 -9.03
CA VAL A 588 -16.26 -18.22 -9.09
C VAL A 588 -15.32 -19.41 -9.21
N TYR A 589 -14.49 -19.41 -10.25
CA TYR A 589 -13.52 -20.45 -10.57
C TYR A 589 -12.11 -19.91 -10.32
N GLY A 590 -11.41 -20.49 -9.35
CA GLY A 590 -10.01 -20.22 -9.06
C GLY A 590 -9.11 -21.18 -9.84
N VAL A 591 -8.14 -20.61 -10.54
CA VAL A 591 -7.20 -21.30 -11.42
C VAL A 591 -5.77 -21.16 -10.88
N ALA A 592 -5.03 -22.26 -10.86
CA ALA A 592 -3.57 -22.23 -10.75
C ALA A 592 -2.99 -22.40 -12.16
N LEU A 593 -2.11 -21.48 -12.54
CA LEU A 593 -1.50 -21.50 -13.87
C LEU A 593 -0.34 -22.49 -13.89
N ASN A 594 -0.25 -23.25 -14.98
CA ASN A 594 0.89 -24.09 -15.29
C ASN A 594 2.04 -23.22 -15.82
N GLN A 595 3.19 -23.83 -16.08
CA GLN A 595 4.35 -23.11 -16.60
C GLN A 595 4.03 -22.45 -17.95
N LEU A 596 4.10 -21.12 -18.00
CA LEU A 596 3.85 -20.34 -19.20
C LEU A 596 5.05 -20.41 -20.15
N THR A 597 4.79 -20.23 -21.45
CA THR A 597 5.87 -19.87 -22.38
C THR A 597 6.44 -18.52 -21.98
N GLU A 598 7.72 -18.28 -22.28
CA GLU A 598 8.36 -17.02 -21.92
C GLU A 598 7.65 -15.80 -22.54
N LYS A 599 7.25 -15.91 -23.81
CA LYS A 599 6.52 -14.86 -24.52
C LYS A 599 5.20 -14.53 -23.82
N ASP A 600 4.41 -15.56 -23.50
CA ASP A 600 3.12 -15.38 -22.84
C ASP A 600 3.28 -14.87 -21.40
N TYR A 601 4.31 -15.33 -20.68
CA TYR A 601 4.62 -14.83 -19.35
C TYR A 601 4.95 -13.33 -19.36
N LEU A 602 5.80 -12.89 -20.29
CA LEU A 602 6.14 -11.47 -20.41
C LEU A 602 4.94 -10.61 -20.80
N ALA A 603 4.07 -11.08 -21.70
CA ALA A 603 2.83 -10.40 -22.05
C ALA A 603 1.84 -10.36 -20.88
N TYR A 604 1.72 -11.46 -20.13
CA TYR A 604 0.84 -11.55 -18.97
C TYR A 604 1.30 -10.61 -17.84
N LEU A 605 2.61 -10.43 -17.64
CA LEU A 605 3.13 -9.42 -16.73
C LEU A 605 2.70 -7.99 -17.12
N GLN A 606 2.62 -7.65 -18.41
CA GLN A 606 2.07 -6.35 -18.84
C GLN A 606 0.57 -6.24 -18.54
N ILE A 607 -0.18 -7.32 -18.78
CA ILE A 607 -1.61 -7.37 -18.44
C ILE A 607 -1.85 -7.18 -16.94
N ILE A 608 -0.93 -7.63 -16.08
CA ILE A 608 -1.01 -7.44 -14.63
C ILE A 608 -0.59 -6.02 -14.22
N TYR A 609 0.60 -5.59 -14.63
CA TYR A 609 1.30 -4.46 -14.01
C TYR A 609 1.21 -3.13 -14.76
N ASP A 610 0.77 -3.11 -16.02
CA ASP A 610 0.65 -1.84 -16.76
C ASP A 610 -0.56 -1.04 -16.27
N GLY A 611 -0.27 0.09 -15.60
CA GLY A 611 -1.24 1.02 -15.04
C GLY A 611 -1.43 0.92 -13.53
N PHE A 612 -2.20 1.87 -13.00
CA PHE A 612 -2.38 2.03 -11.56
C PHE A 612 -3.21 0.90 -10.94
N ASN A 613 -2.74 0.34 -9.81
CA ASN A 613 -3.41 -0.74 -9.11
C ASN A 613 -4.71 -0.24 -8.43
N GLN A 614 -5.86 -0.70 -8.91
CA GLN A 614 -7.18 -0.36 -8.36
C GLN A 614 -7.68 -1.37 -7.31
N SER A 615 -6.88 -2.39 -6.98
CA SER A 615 -7.26 -3.44 -6.02
C SER A 615 -7.15 -2.99 -4.57
N LEU A 616 -6.34 -1.97 -4.31
CA LEU A 616 -6.15 -1.35 -3.01
C LEU A 616 -6.80 0.05 -3.00
N PRO A 617 -7.31 0.50 -1.84
CA PRO A 617 -7.98 1.78 -1.70
C PRO A 617 -7.02 2.94 -1.95
N VAL A 618 -7.45 3.85 -2.81
CA VAL A 618 -6.76 5.11 -3.13
C VAL A 618 -7.08 6.20 -2.13
N LEU A 619 -8.28 6.10 -1.54
CA LEU A 619 -8.83 6.96 -0.50
C LEU A 619 -9.33 6.05 0.62
N ARG A 620 -9.31 6.57 1.84
CA ARG A 620 -9.89 5.92 3.01
C ARG A 620 -11.40 5.80 2.85
N ASP A 621 -11.97 4.73 3.38
CA ASP A 621 -13.42 4.62 3.54
C ASP A 621 -13.90 5.64 4.59
N PRO A 622 -14.72 6.65 4.21
CA PRO A 622 -15.22 7.64 5.15
C PRO A 622 -16.19 7.08 6.18
N TRP A 623 -16.87 5.97 5.88
CA TRP A 623 -17.87 5.33 6.73
C TRP A 623 -17.27 4.43 7.80
N MET A 624 -16.03 3.96 7.58
CA MET A 624 -15.34 3.18 8.58
C MET A 624 -14.79 4.09 9.67
N THR A 625 -15.37 4.01 10.87
CA THR A 625 -14.82 4.72 12.03
C THR A 625 -13.62 3.97 12.58
N PHE A 626 -12.80 4.68 13.35
CA PHE A 626 -11.66 4.08 14.02
C PHE A 626 -12.07 3.01 15.05
N PHE A 627 -13.24 3.15 15.68
CA PHE A 627 -13.79 2.12 16.57
C PHE A 627 -14.21 0.87 15.80
N ASP A 628 -14.86 1.02 14.65
CA ASP A 628 -15.23 -0.11 13.79
C ASP A 628 -13.96 -0.88 13.38
N SER A 629 -12.93 -0.16 12.92
CA SER A 629 -11.64 -0.78 12.59
C SER A 629 -11.03 -1.51 13.78
N LEU A 630 -11.12 -0.97 15.00
CA LEU A 630 -10.57 -1.62 16.19
C LEU A 630 -11.30 -2.91 16.52
N PHE A 631 -12.64 -2.88 16.55
CA PHE A 631 -13.45 -4.04 16.87
C PHE A 631 -13.33 -5.13 15.80
N GLU A 632 -13.27 -4.74 14.52
CA GLU A 632 -13.02 -5.67 13.43
C GLU A 632 -11.65 -6.34 13.56
N ASN A 633 -10.62 -5.56 13.89
CA ASN A 633 -9.29 -6.10 14.16
C ASN A 633 -9.27 -7.09 15.32
N LEU A 634 -9.82 -6.69 16.47
CA LEU A 634 -9.91 -7.56 17.64
C LEU A 634 -10.66 -8.86 17.31
N GLY A 635 -11.80 -8.76 16.63
CA GLY A 635 -12.59 -9.91 16.20
C GLY A 635 -11.82 -10.85 15.27
N LYS A 636 -11.16 -10.31 14.22
CA LYS A 636 -10.41 -11.12 13.25
C LYS A 636 -9.20 -11.81 13.87
N HIS A 637 -8.44 -11.12 14.72
CA HIS A 637 -7.32 -11.70 15.46
C HIS A 637 -7.77 -12.83 16.42
N LEU A 638 -8.93 -12.67 17.07
CA LEU A 638 -9.51 -13.71 17.95
C LEU A 638 -10.08 -14.91 17.17
N LEU A 639 -10.70 -14.68 16.01
CA LEU A 639 -11.32 -15.72 15.18
C LEU A 639 -10.30 -16.55 14.40
N GLN A 640 -9.17 -15.97 13.98
CA GLN A 640 -8.09 -16.72 13.30
C GLN A 640 -7.60 -17.92 14.11
N ALA A 641 -7.65 -17.85 15.45
CA ALA A 641 -7.27 -18.96 16.32
C ALA A 641 -8.18 -20.20 16.21
N LYS A 642 -9.33 -20.12 15.51
CA LYS A 642 -10.40 -21.15 15.56
C LYS A 642 -10.73 -21.84 14.23
N GLN A 643 -10.20 -21.41 13.07
CA GLN A 643 -10.58 -22.00 11.78
C GLN A 643 -9.58 -23.08 11.31
N LYS A 644 -10.06 -24.34 11.16
CA LYS A 644 -9.36 -25.37 10.37
C LYS A 644 -9.72 -25.21 8.89
N PRO A 645 -8.76 -25.27 7.96
CA PRO A 645 -9.07 -25.20 6.53
C PRO A 645 -9.82 -26.47 6.09
N LEU A 646 -10.99 -26.30 5.48
CA LEU A 646 -11.65 -27.37 4.72
C LEU A 646 -10.90 -27.62 3.40
N PRO A 647 -10.91 -28.86 2.87
CA PRO A 647 -10.32 -29.15 1.57
C PRO A 647 -10.98 -28.28 0.48
N PRO A 648 -10.21 -27.77 -0.50
CA PRO A 648 -10.75 -26.92 -1.54
C PRO A 648 -11.64 -27.73 -2.47
N GLN A 649 -12.91 -27.32 -2.56
CA GLN A 649 -13.87 -27.84 -3.53
C GLN A 649 -13.45 -27.40 -4.95
N ARG A 650 -13.33 -28.33 -5.91
CA ARG A 650 -12.82 -28.08 -7.27
C ARG A 650 -13.89 -28.13 -8.38
N VAL A 651 -15.12 -28.47 -8.02
CA VAL A 651 -16.28 -28.55 -8.92
C VAL A 651 -17.45 -27.76 -8.33
N PRO A 652 -18.36 -27.19 -9.15
CA PRO A 652 -19.58 -26.58 -8.65
C PRO A 652 -20.41 -27.62 -7.88
N ILE A 653 -20.88 -27.29 -6.68
CA ILE A 653 -21.85 -28.14 -5.95
C ILE A 653 -23.12 -27.33 -5.76
N LEU A 654 -24.18 -27.76 -6.42
CA LEU A 654 -25.53 -27.26 -6.30
C LEU A 654 -26.18 -27.82 -5.04
N THR A 655 -26.90 -26.99 -4.29
CA THR A 655 -27.86 -27.45 -3.29
C THR A 655 -29.19 -27.52 -4.01
N ILE A 656 -29.86 -28.67 -4.01
CA ILE A 656 -31.03 -28.88 -4.88
C ILE A 656 -32.27 -29.29 -4.07
N ASP A 657 -32.09 -30.02 -2.97
CA ASP A 657 -33.17 -30.56 -2.11
C ASP A 657 -34.41 -31.08 -2.88
N GLN A 658 -34.17 -31.88 -3.92
CA GLN A 658 -35.21 -32.45 -4.78
C GLN A 658 -35.20 -33.98 -4.76
N LYS A 659 -36.35 -34.58 -5.04
CA LYS A 659 -36.46 -36.04 -5.24
C LYS A 659 -36.14 -36.40 -6.69
N TRP A 660 -35.14 -37.25 -6.90
CA TRP A 660 -34.79 -37.77 -8.22
C TRP A 660 -35.23 -39.23 -8.35
N HIS A 661 -35.63 -39.61 -9.56
CA HIS A 661 -36.08 -40.96 -9.88
C HIS A 661 -34.93 -41.72 -10.54
N PHE A 662 -34.39 -42.70 -9.84
CA PHE A 662 -33.38 -43.63 -10.32
C PHE A 662 -34.07 -44.95 -10.69
N ASP A 663 -33.40 -45.80 -11.48
CA ASP A 663 -33.93 -47.13 -11.81
C ASP A 663 -34.16 -47.99 -10.54
N GLU A 664 -33.37 -47.75 -9.49
CA GLU A 664 -33.45 -48.44 -8.20
C GLU A 664 -34.48 -47.85 -7.23
N GLY A 665 -34.99 -46.63 -7.47
CA GLY A 665 -35.95 -45.98 -6.59
C GLY A 665 -35.91 -44.45 -6.62
N THR A 666 -36.80 -43.83 -5.86
CA THR A 666 -36.84 -42.36 -5.73
C THR A 666 -36.14 -41.92 -4.45
N TYR A 667 -35.09 -41.10 -4.58
CA TYR A 667 -34.29 -40.64 -3.45
C TYR A 667 -34.21 -39.13 -3.39
N ALA A 668 -34.14 -38.57 -2.18
CA ALA A 668 -33.96 -37.14 -1.97
C ALA A 668 -32.48 -36.76 -2.13
N VAL A 669 -32.20 -35.93 -3.14
CA VAL A 669 -30.86 -35.44 -3.49
C VAL A 669 -30.69 -34.06 -2.89
N THR A 670 -29.77 -33.97 -1.94
CA THR A 670 -29.47 -32.74 -1.20
C THR A 670 -28.48 -31.85 -1.96
N THR A 671 -27.47 -32.47 -2.58
CA THR A 671 -26.44 -31.75 -3.34
C THR A 671 -26.02 -32.49 -4.60
N PHE A 672 -25.64 -31.75 -5.63
CA PHE A 672 -25.13 -32.28 -6.90
C PHE A 672 -23.89 -31.52 -7.36
N GLY A 673 -22.80 -32.24 -7.59
CA GLY A 673 -21.47 -31.75 -7.92
C GLY A 673 -20.98 -32.07 -9.33
N PHE A 674 -21.87 -32.52 -10.23
CA PHE A 674 -21.55 -33.20 -11.50
C PHE A 674 -20.86 -34.56 -11.32
N ASP A 675 -19.70 -34.59 -10.65
CA ASP A 675 -18.92 -35.81 -10.40
C ASP A 675 -19.43 -36.60 -9.20
N GLN A 676 -20.21 -35.99 -8.33
CA GLN A 676 -20.82 -36.65 -7.19
C GLN A 676 -22.18 -36.04 -6.85
N PHE A 677 -23.00 -36.76 -6.10
CA PHE A 677 -24.20 -36.21 -5.48
C PHE A 677 -24.44 -36.83 -4.11
N THR A 678 -25.15 -36.10 -3.24
CA THR A 678 -25.43 -36.55 -1.87
C THR A 678 -26.92 -36.82 -1.69
N LEU A 679 -27.24 -38.04 -1.28
CA LEU A 679 -28.58 -38.44 -0.89
C LEU A 679 -28.81 -38.25 0.61
N ALA A 680 -30.00 -37.79 0.99
CA ALA A 680 -30.46 -37.84 2.37
C ALA A 680 -30.82 -39.29 2.73
N LYS A 681 -30.27 -39.79 3.85
CA LYS A 681 -30.57 -41.13 4.35
C LYS A 681 -31.83 -41.09 5.20
N THR A 682 -32.83 -41.89 4.85
CA THR A 682 -33.98 -42.22 5.71
C THR A 682 -33.69 -43.53 6.45
N GLU A 683 -34.10 -43.63 7.73
CA GLU A 683 -33.77 -44.77 8.61
C GLU A 683 -34.32 -46.13 8.10
N GLU A 684 -35.29 -46.11 7.20
CA GLU A 684 -36.04 -47.28 6.73
C GLU A 684 -35.54 -47.88 5.40
N VAL A 685 -34.57 -47.28 4.70
CA VAL A 685 -34.17 -47.71 3.33
C VAL A 685 -32.68 -48.02 3.24
N GLU A 686 -32.34 -49.25 2.84
CA GLU A 686 -30.96 -49.64 2.52
C GLU A 686 -30.52 -48.99 1.20
N MET A 687 -29.45 -48.20 1.25
CA MET A 687 -29.00 -47.38 0.12
C MET A 687 -28.19 -48.22 -0.88
N PRO A 688 -28.60 -48.29 -2.18
CA PRO A 688 -27.96 -49.12 -3.21
C PRO A 688 -26.46 -48.85 -3.37
N VAL A 689 -25.69 -49.86 -3.80
CA VAL A 689 -24.25 -49.68 -4.09
C VAL A 689 -24.05 -48.92 -5.40
N HIS A 690 -24.89 -49.20 -6.40
CA HIS A 690 -24.91 -48.54 -7.70
C HIS A 690 -26.26 -47.86 -7.91
N LEU A 691 -26.26 -46.71 -8.57
CA LEU A 691 -27.46 -45.97 -8.95
C LEU A 691 -27.39 -45.55 -10.42
N ASN A 692 -28.52 -45.65 -11.10
CA ASN A 692 -28.67 -45.23 -12.49
C ASN A 692 -29.73 -44.12 -12.59
N LEU A 693 -29.31 -42.93 -13.01
CA LEU A 693 -30.19 -41.78 -13.17
C LEU A 693 -30.47 -41.50 -14.65
N PRO A 694 -31.66 -41.82 -15.16
CA PRO A 694 -32.04 -41.47 -16.53
C PRO A 694 -32.28 -39.95 -16.67
N ILE A 695 -31.58 -39.33 -17.61
CA ILE A 695 -31.70 -37.91 -17.98
C ILE A 695 -31.97 -37.83 -19.48
N SER A 696 -33.23 -37.63 -19.86
CA SER A 696 -33.67 -37.60 -21.27
C SER A 696 -33.23 -38.87 -22.03
N ASN A 697 -32.21 -38.78 -22.90
CA ASN A 697 -31.68 -39.91 -23.67
C ASN A 697 -30.35 -40.47 -23.10
N LEU A 698 -29.95 -40.04 -21.90
CA LEU A 698 -28.69 -40.39 -21.24
C LEU A 698 -28.96 -41.06 -19.90
N VAL A 699 -27.98 -41.80 -19.38
CA VAL A 699 -28.04 -42.40 -18.04
C VAL A 699 -26.74 -42.06 -17.31
N LEU A 700 -26.84 -41.43 -16.13
CA LEU A 700 -25.69 -41.25 -15.23
C LEU A 700 -25.54 -42.49 -14.36
N HIS A 701 -24.36 -43.10 -14.40
CA HIS A 701 -23.99 -44.23 -13.55
C HIS A 701 -23.24 -43.71 -12.33
N ALA A 702 -23.66 -44.10 -11.13
CA ALA A 702 -23.03 -43.64 -9.89
C ALA A 702 -22.80 -44.76 -8.89
N GLU A 703 -21.70 -44.69 -8.14
CA GLU A 703 -21.30 -45.66 -7.14
C GLU A 703 -21.16 -45.03 -5.76
N LYS A 704 -21.62 -45.73 -4.72
CA LYS A 704 -21.58 -45.25 -3.34
C LYS A 704 -20.15 -45.04 -2.85
N THR A 705 -19.86 -43.85 -2.34
CA THR A 705 -18.53 -43.49 -1.81
C THR A 705 -18.40 -43.88 -0.33
N THR A 706 -17.18 -44.20 0.12
CA THR A 706 -16.87 -44.55 1.53
C THR A 706 -16.79 -43.34 2.48
N LEU A 707 -16.85 -42.12 1.96
CA LEU A 707 -16.80 -40.88 2.73
C LEU A 707 -18.17 -40.58 3.36
N GLN A 708 -18.27 -40.58 4.70
CA GLN A 708 -19.49 -40.19 5.43
C GLN A 708 -19.40 -38.73 5.89
N PRO A 709 -20.10 -37.78 5.25
CA PRO A 709 -19.97 -36.36 5.58
C PRO A 709 -20.76 -35.98 6.85
N LYS A 710 -21.78 -36.76 7.25
CA LYS A 710 -22.67 -36.63 8.43
C LYS A 710 -23.48 -37.94 8.62
N GLU A 711 -23.97 -38.25 9.83
CA GLU A 711 -24.68 -39.52 10.15
C GLU A 711 -25.88 -39.85 9.23
N ASN A 712 -26.51 -38.83 8.60
CA ASN A 712 -27.72 -38.97 7.77
C ASN A 712 -27.52 -38.68 6.27
N GLN A 713 -26.31 -38.76 5.73
CA GLN A 713 -26.04 -38.46 4.31
C GLN A 713 -25.12 -39.52 3.67
N VAL A 714 -25.38 -39.83 2.40
CA VAL A 714 -24.57 -40.78 1.60
C VAL A 714 -24.16 -40.11 0.29
N ILE A 715 -22.86 -40.14 -0.01
CA ILE A 715 -22.29 -39.59 -1.25
C ILE A 715 -22.20 -40.71 -2.29
N TYR A 716 -22.54 -40.38 -3.54
CA TYR A 716 -22.35 -41.22 -4.72
C TYR A 716 -21.42 -40.50 -5.70
N GLN A 717 -20.47 -41.23 -6.28
CA GLN A 717 -19.55 -40.78 -7.31
C GLN A 717 -20.05 -41.21 -8.68
N VAL A 718 -20.18 -40.29 -9.62
CA VAL A 718 -20.56 -40.54 -11.01
C VAL A 718 -19.36 -41.13 -11.77
N SER A 719 -19.53 -42.28 -12.41
CA SER A 719 -18.46 -43.03 -13.07
C SER A 719 -18.33 -42.75 -14.58
N ASN A 720 -19.41 -42.33 -15.25
CA ASN A 720 -19.44 -42.10 -16.70
C ASN A 720 -19.50 -40.60 -17.11
N LEU A 721 -19.14 -39.69 -16.20
CA LEU A 721 -19.24 -38.25 -16.45
C LEU A 721 -18.37 -37.78 -17.64
N SER A 722 -17.20 -38.39 -17.84
CA SER A 722 -16.30 -38.05 -18.96
C SER A 722 -16.93 -38.25 -20.34
N GLU A 723 -17.88 -39.17 -20.47
CA GLU A 723 -18.59 -39.46 -21.73
C GLU A 723 -19.78 -38.51 -21.94
N LEU A 724 -20.39 -38.04 -20.86
CA LEU A 724 -21.63 -37.25 -20.91
C LEU A 724 -21.40 -35.74 -20.87
N ARG A 725 -20.22 -35.28 -20.42
CA ARG A 725 -19.92 -33.85 -20.15
C ARG A 725 -20.08 -32.92 -21.36
N SER A 726 -19.93 -33.42 -22.59
CA SER A 726 -20.03 -32.63 -23.83
C SER A 726 -21.42 -32.65 -24.47
N THR A 727 -22.39 -33.30 -23.82
CA THR A 727 -23.75 -33.42 -24.36
C THR A 727 -24.62 -32.23 -23.97
N VAL A 728 -25.33 -31.66 -24.95
CA VAL A 728 -26.30 -30.58 -24.73
C VAL A 728 -27.37 -30.98 -23.72
N ALA A 729 -27.77 -32.25 -23.72
CA ALA A 729 -28.79 -32.77 -22.82
C ALA A 729 -28.41 -32.72 -21.33
N LEU A 730 -27.13 -32.94 -20.98
CA LEU A 730 -26.67 -32.81 -19.60
C LEU A 730 -26.73 -31.35 -19.15
N GLN A 731 -26.33 -30.42 -20.01
CA GLN A 731 -26.32 -29.00 -19.72
C GLN A 731 -27.75 -28.43 -19.58
N GLU A 732 -28.66 -28.79 -20.49
CA GLU A 732 -30.08 -28.44 -20.40
C GLU A 732 -30.73 -28.99 -19.11
N TRP A 733 -30.35 -30.20 -18.70
CA TRP A 733 -30.83 -30.79 -17.45
C TRP A 733 -30.33 -30.02 -16.23
N VAL A 734 -29.04 -29.66 -16.19
CA VAL A 734 -28.49 -28.83 -15.10
C VAL A 734 -29.18 -27.46 -15.05
N ASP A 735 -29.41 -26.82 -16.20
CA ASP A 735 -30.16 -25.57 -16.28
C ASP A 735 -31.60 -25.73 -15.75
N SER A 736 -32.22 -26.89 -15.98
CA SER A 736 -33.57 -27.17 -15.45
C SER A 736 -33.60 -27.29 -13.92
N LEU A 737 -32.53 -27.82 -13.31
CA LEU A 737 -32.40 -27.91 -11.86
C LEU A 737 -32.33 -26.52 -11.22
N LEU A 738 -31.61 -25.59 -11.86
CA LEU A 738 -31.46 -24.20 -11.42
C LEU A 738 -32.76 -23.39 -11.58
N ARG A 739 -33.53 -23.62 -12.65
CA ARG A 739 -34.81 -22.91 -12.86
C ARG A 739 -35.88 -23.29 -11.82
N LYS A 740 -35.87 -24.53 -11.33
CA LYS A 740 -36.84 -24.98 -10.32
C LYS A 740 -36.65 -24.30 -8.97
N GLU A 741 -35.43 -23.90 -8.59
CA GLU A 741 -35.21 -23.06 -7.40
C GLU A 741 -35.84 -21.66 -7.56
N ALA A 742 -35.94 -21.12 -8.78
CA ALA A 742 -36.50 -19.79 -9.01
C ALA A 742 -38.04 -19.72 -9.02
N ASP A 743 -38.73 -20.85 -9.19
CA ASP A 743 -40.20 -20.93 -9.12
C ASP A 743 -40.71 -21.14 -7.70
N ASP A 744 -39.89 -21.63 -6.76
CA ASP A 744 -40.28 -21.86 -5.36
C ASP A 744 -40.34 -20.56 -4.52
N ASP A 745 -39.83 -19.44 -5.05
CA ASP A 745 -39.92 -18.10 -4.45
C ASP A 745 -41.17 -17.30 -4.91
N ARG A 746 -42.07 -17.93 -5.69
CA ARG A 746 -43.39 -17.37 -6.01
C ARG A 746 -44.47 -18.13 -5.28
N ASP A 747 -44.99 -17.51 -4.23
CA ASP A 747 -46.21 -17.94 -3.53
C ASP A 747 -47.34 -18.25 -4.54
N PRO A 748 -47.78 -19.52 -4.66
CA PRO A 748 -48.87 -19.90 -5.56
C PRO A 748 -50.24 -19.39 -5.09
N ALA A 749 -50.33 -18.68 -3.95
CA ALA A 749 -51.58 -18.14 -3.40
C ALA A 749 -51.87 -16.67 -3.77
N ALA A 750 -51.15 -16.08 -4.72
CA ALA A 750 -51.45 -14.74 -5.24
C ALA A 750 -51.84 -14.78 -6.74
N ILE A 751 -53.03 -15.31 -7.03
CA ILE A 751 -53.84 -14.95 -8.21
C ILE A 751 -55.16 -14.37 -7.71
#